data_AF-A0A061AHY3-F1
#
_entry.id   AF-A0A061AHY3-F1
#
_cell.length_a   1.000
_cell.length_b   1.000
_cell.length_c   1.000
_cell.angle_alpha   90.00
_cell.angle_beta   90.00
_cell.angle_gamma   90.00
#
_symmetry.space_group_name_H-M   'P 1'
#
loop_
_entity.id
_entity.type
_entity.pdbx_description
1 polymer ?
#
loop_
_entity_poly.entity_id
_entity_poly.type
_entity_poly.pdbx_seq_one_letter_code
_entity_poly.pdbx_strand_id
1 'polypeptide(L)'
;MKKYLSMLFFVVILGTVATGILMGADYVTKDAIAKNAEFSWKSAVLTHHEIPHTTVDFSEVFDANFEVLDAVDAETETTLYLYKNIETNNVSFRFNGYGLWDVIEGVLTLGDDFNTIINVTVTKQAETPGLGGIVAEEQYLKNYIGKKFDETLGIVAVKVPPTQDYEVDAITGATGTSNAFVGLLSANYRKFLRLFGDVNPDAAWMKAMLNHNDTEFTNDDFEAVFSSSFSSNVIGELRLFTHLVTGNKSYQFQTGGMNGPIGAVITLDPDFEVIVGLTVISQAEGWGAVIQTDPSILEAFIGKSFDPNIVIVESPTNNNEVLDGFGGATTTKTSFATGLNSSYQAYYDAFVLGFDPSMVWKQALLTNNGVVSNETNYDALMNSTFTITTENDLTLYTNNSNSNVSFLFEATGLNGAIRGVVTLDDDFQTIVKISVYEQSETWGAVIQTNATFFDSYIGKKFSPNIVVVANPTAENEVVDGFGGATTTKNGLLTALNQTYSNFYTTFVTGVDPTMVWKQALLSNNGVESTELNFDELMTSTFTVTTDGDLTLYTNNTNQNVSYLFFADGLFGPIRGVITLDDDFQTIVKISVFEQSEKWGKTIQTDPTFFDAYVGKKFNPNIVVVSDPVLDNEILDGYGSATTTKLQLTTALNTIYVSYYDAFYVDPTKSYKQALLANNGVTSTDEDYNDLMTATFDVEVVGELTLYTNKTTLNVSYLFFADGLFGPIKGVVTLDDDFQTIVKISVFEQSEKWGKTIQTNAAFFDGYIGKKFNPNIVLVSEPVLENEVLDGYASATTTKLQVTTSLNSTYQAYYNAFKDGE
;
A
#
# COMPACT_ATOMS: atom_id res chain seq x y z
N MET A 1 30.19 43.37 0.17
CA MET A 1 29.60 42.61 1.31
C MET A 1 28.15 42.98 1.59
N LYS A 2 27.79 44.23 1.94
CA LYS A 2 26.40 44.59 2.27
C LYS A 2 25.35 44.20 1.20
N LYS A 3 25.62 44.44 -0.08
CA LYS A 3 24.71 44.06 -1.19
C LYS A 3 24.44 42.55 -1.27
N TYR A 4 25.45 41.72 -0.99
CA TYR A 4 25.32 40.26 -0.98
C TYR A 4 24.60 39.76 0.28
N LEU A 5 24.83 40.42 1.42
CA LEU A 5 24.15 40.09 2.68
C LEU A 5 22.65 40.45 2.64
N SER A 6 22.29 41.59 2.02
CA SER A 6 20.89 41.97 1.79
C SER A 6 20.19 41.03 0.81
N MET A 7 20.90 40.54 -0.21
CA MET A 7 20.38 39.54 -1.14
C MET A 7 20.16 38.19 -0.45
N LEU A 8 21.11 37.75 0.39
CA LEU A 8 20.97 36.55 1.21
C LEU A 8 19.75 36.64 2.15
N PHE A 9 19.62 37.77 2.86
CA PHE A 9 18.49 38.00 3.76
C PHE A 9 17.14 38.05 3.03
N PHE A 10 17.10 38.66 1.84
CA PHE A 10 15.91 38.67 0.98
C PHE A 10 15.52 37.24 0.54
N VAL A 11 16.48 36.42 0.13
CA VAL A 11 16.22 35.02 -0.27
C VAL A 11 15.71 34.19 0.90
N VAL A 12 16.28 34.37 2.10
CA VAL A 12 15.81 33.68 3.32
C VAL A 12 14.37 34.08 3.67
N ILE A 13 14.05 35.38 3.63
CA ILE A 13 12.68 35.85 3.88
C ILE A 13 11.72 35.33 2.83
N LEU A 14 12.06 35.44 1.54
CA LEU A 14 11.21 34.97 0.46
C LEU A 14 10.97 33.46 0.55
N GLY A 15 12.01 32.67 0.83
CA GLY A 15 11.91 31.23 1.05
C GLY A 15 11.01 30.90 2.24
N THR A 16 11.14 31.63 3.35
CA THR A 16 10.31 31.46 4.55
C THR A 16 8.84 31.77 4.25
N VAL A 17 8.57 32.89 3.58
CA VAL A 17 7.20 33.31 3.21
C VAL A 17 6.58 32.33 2.21
N ALA A 18 7.32 31.91 1.18
CA ALA A 18 6.83 30.94 0.19
C ALA A 18 6.55 29.58 0.82
N THR A 19 7.44 29.09 1.70
CA THR A 19 7.24 27.84 2.44
C THR A 19 6.00 27.93 3.34
N GLY A 20 5.84 29.04 4.07
CA GLY A 20 4.67 29.27 4.92
C GLY A 20 3.35 29.31 4.13
N ILE A 21 3.35 29.90 2.94
CA ILE A 21 2.16 29.90 2.06
C ILE A 21 1.86 28.49 1.54
N LEU A 22 2.87 27.73 1.08
CA LEU A 22 2.67 26.39 0.54
C LEU A 22 2.23 25.39 1.61
N MET A 23 2.88 25.38 2.77
CA MET A 23 2.48 24.53 3.90
C MET A 23 1.09 24.91 4.44
N GLY A 24 0.79 26.22 4.50
CA GLY A 24 -0.53 26.69 4.90
C GLY A 24 -1.63 26.27 3.93
N ALA A 25 -1.35 26.31 2.62
CA ALA A 25 -2.27 25.82 1.60
C ALA A 25 -2.49 24.30 1.73
N ASP A 26 -1.42 23.52 1.79
CA ASP A 26 -1.45 22.05 1.93
C ASP A 26 -2.27 21.61 3.16
N TYR A 27 -1.97 22.18 4.33
CA TYR A 27 -2.68 21.88 5.58
C TYR A 27 -4.18 22.20 5.51
N VAL A 28 -4.55 23.36 4.95
CA VAL A 28 -5.97 23.76 4.82
C VAL A 28 -6.71 22.86 3.82
N THR A 29 -6.01 22.29 2.84
CA THR A 29 -6.62 21.47 1.80
C THR A 29 -6.54 19.96 2.04
N LYS A 30 -5.79 19.47 3.04
CA LYS A 30 -5.53 18.04 3.24
C LYS A 30 -6.78 17.16 3.27
N ASP A 31 -7.75 17.50 4.12
CA ASP A 31 -8.97 16.69 4.27
C ASP A 31 -9.86 16.80 3.03
N ALA A 32 -9.89 17.97 2.40
CA ALA A 32 -10.57 18.15 1.13
C ALA A 32 -9.91 17.32 0.02
N ILE A 33 -8.57 17.23 -0.02
CA ILE A 33 -7.83 16.41 -0.97
C ILE A 33 -8.10 14.93 -0.74
N ALA A 34 -8.05 14.47 0.53
CA ALA A 34 -8.33 13.08 0.88
C ALA A 34 -9.78 12.70 0.54
N LYS A 35 -10.75 13.52 0.93
CA LYS A 35 -12.18 13.32 0.60
C LYS A 35 -12.43 13.38 -0.90
N ASN A 36 -11.76 14.27 -1.63
CA ASN A 36 -11.86 14.34 -3.09
C ASN A 36 -11.24 13.10 -3.76
N ALA A 37 -10.13 12.57 -3.23
CA ALA A 37 -9.50 11.35 -3.73
C ALA A 37 -10.43 10.14 -3.54
N GLU A 38 -11.07 10.02 -2.38
CA GLU A 38 -12.04 8.96 -2.10
C GLU A 38 -13.32 9.12 -2.92
N PHE A 39 -13.87 10.34 -2.97
CA PHE A 39 -15.01 10.68 -3.81
C PHE A 39 -14.76 10.30 -5.26
N SER A 40 -13.57 10.56 -5.79
CA SER A 40 -13.26 10.34 -7.20
C SER A 40 -13.47 8.90 -7.66
N TRP A 41 -13.08 7.90 -6.87
CA TRP A 41 -13.22 6.50 -7.28
C TRP A 41 -14.53 5.88 -6.79
N LYS A 42 -15.01 6.21 -5.58
CA LYS A 42 -16.31 5.70 -5.08
C LYS A 42 -17.48 6.23 -5.92
N SER A 43 -17.46 7.51 -6.29
CA SER A 43 -18.45 8.11 -7.18
C SER A 43 -18.42 7.46 -8.57
N ALA A 44 -17.24 7.10 -9.09
CA ALA A 44 -17.13 6.36 -10.34
C ALA A 44 -17.80 4.99 -10.24
N VAL A 45 -17.50 4.21 -9.18
CA VAL A 45 -18.18 2.93 -8.93
C VAL A 45 -19.70 3.12 -8.83
N LEU A 46 -20.19 4.03 -8.00
CA LEU A 46 -21.63 4.29 -7.86
C LEU A 46 -22.28 4.66 -9.20
N THR A 47 -21.62 5.51 -10.00
CA THR A 47 -22.10 5.89 -11.34
C THR A 47 -22.14 4.71 -12.29
N HIS A 48 -21.14 3.82 -12.24
CA HIS A 48 -21.10 2.61 -13.08
C HIS A 48 -22.28 1.68 -12.84
N HIS A 49 -22.81 1.66 -11.61
CA HIS A 49 -23.96 0.84 -11.20
C HIS A 49 -25.29 1.62 -11.19
N GLU A 50 -25.30 2.83 -11.75
CA GLU A 50 -26.49 3.70 -11.81
C GLU A 50 -27.09 4.05 -10.42
N ILE A 51 -26.27 4.03 -9.37
CA ILE A 51 -26.70 4.32 -8.00
C ILE A 51 -26.64 5.84 -7.75
N PRO A 52 -27.77 6.50 -7.45
CA PRO A 52 -27.80 7.93 -7.17
C PRO A 52 -26.98 8.28 -5.92
N HIS A 53 -26.17 9.32 -6.01
CA HIS A 53 -25.33 9.79 -4.90
C HIS A 53 -24.98 11.28 -5.08
N THR A 54 -24.47 11.88 -4.02
CA THR A 54 -24.03 13.26 -3.91
C THR A 54 -22.59 13.33 -3.38
N THR A 55 -22.00 14.52 -3.36
CA THR A 55 -20.67 14.74 -2.76
C THR A 55 -20.64 14.55 -1.23
N VAL A 56 -21.80 14.39 -0.60
CA VAL A 56 -21.94 14.30 0.86
C VAL A 56 -22.18 12.87 1.33
N ASP A 57 -23.04 12.12 0.64
CA ASP A 57 -23.52 10.78 1.03
C ASP A 57 -22.81 9.62 0.29
N PHE A 58 -21.93 9.90 -0.68
CA PHE A 58 -21.33 8.87 -1.53
C PHE A 58 -20.70 7.70 -0.76
N SER A 59 -20.05 7.94 0.40
CA SER A 59 -19.43 6.84 1.14
C SER A 59 -20.46 5.92 1.75
N GLU A 60 -21.47 6.48 2.42
CA GLU A 60 -22.55 5.70 3.05
C GLU A 60 -23.34 4.92 2.00
N VAL A 61 -23.66 5.55 0.87
CA VAL A 61 -24.34 4.89 -0.24
C VAL A 61 -23.48 3.78 -0.83
N PHE A 62 -22.16 3.97 -0.93
CA PHE A 62 -21.24 2.92 -1.38
C PHE A 62 -21.25 1.72 -0.42
N ASP A 63 -21.04 1.97 0.87
CA ASP A 63 -20.93 0.90 1.88
C ASP A 63 -22.25 0.09 2.00
N ALA A 64 -23.39 0.73 1.72
CA ALA A 64 -24.70 0.06 1.72
C ALA A 64 -24.98 -0.83 0.50
N ASN A 65 -24.26 -0.65 -0.62
CA ASN A 65 -24.56 -1.30 -1.91
C ASN A 65 -23.50 -2.31 -2.37
N PHE A 66 -22.34 -2.37 -1.71
CA PHE A 66 -21.22 -3.20 -2.13
C PHE A 66 -20.70 -4.09 -1.01
N GLU A 67 -20.51 -5.36 -1.32
CA GLU A 67 -19.67 -6.28 -0.55
C GLU A 67 -18.21 -6.05 -0.96
N VAL A 68 -17.33 -5.89 0.02
CA VAL A 68 -15.89 -5.75 -0.21
C VAL A 68 -15.23 -7.11 -0.04
N LEU A 69 -14.60 -7.60 -1.10
CA LEU A 69 -13.76 -8.78 -1.09
C LEU A 69 -12.30 -8.33 -1.19
N ASP A 70 -11.40 -9.01 -0.47
CA ASP A 70 -9.97 -8.76 -0.51
C ASP A 70 -9.16 -10.05 -0.67
N ALA A 71 -7.97 -9.91 -1.27
CA ALA A 71 -7.01 -10.98 -1.44
C ALA A 71 -5.60 -10.39 -1.59
N VAL A 72 -4.60 -11.11 -1.12
CA VAL A 72 -3.19 -10.71 -1.26
C VAL A 72 -2.63 -11.28 -2.56
N ASP A 73 -2.12 -10.41 -3.43
CA ASP A 73 -1.35 -10.80 -4.61
C ASP A 73 0.01 -11.34 -4.14
N ALA A 74 0.23 -12.66 -4.27
CA ALA A 74 1.46 -13.33 -3.83
C ALA A 74 2.73 -12.82 -4.53
N GLU A 75 2.62 -12.20 -5.72
CA GLU A 75 3.79 -11.66 -6.43
C GLU A 75 4.20 -10.29 -5.94
N THR A 76 3.25 -9.48 -5.47
CA THR A 76 3.50 -8.07 -5.09
C THR A 76 3.33 -7.81 -3.60
N GLU A 77 2.81 -8.79 -2.85
CA GLU A 77 2.41 -8.69 -1.45
C GLU A 77 1.38 -7.56 -1.19
N THR A 78 0.67 -7.12 -2.23
CA THR A 78 -0.34 -6.06 -2.13
C THR A 78 -1.74 -6.65 -1.96
N THR A 79 -2.53 -6.07 -1.07
CA THR A 79 -3.96 -6.38 -0.94
C THR A 79 -4.74 -5.73 -2.08
N LEU A 80 -5.42 -6.55 -2.88
CA LEU A 80 -6.34 -6.11 -3.91
C LEU A 80 -7.77 -6.15 -3.38
N TYR A 81 -8.57 -5.14 -3.72
CA TYR A 81 -9.95 -5.00 -3.30
C TYR A 81 -10.90 -5.09 -4.49
N LEU A 82 -11.90 -5.96 -4.38
CA LEU A 82 -12.98 -6.14 -5.34
C LEU A 82 -14.30 -5.74 -4.69
N TYR A 83 -15.04 -4.86 -5.35
CA TYR A 83 -16.31 -4.33 -4.86
C TYR A 83 -17.45 -4.99 -5.62
N LYS A 84 -18.14 -5.92 -4.98
CA LYS A 84 -19.24 -6.68 -5.59
C LYS A 84 -20.57 -6.04 -5.23
N ASN A 85 -21.34 -5.62 -6.24
CA ASN A 85 -22.66 -5.07 -6.01
C ASN A 85 -23.61 -6.15 -5.49
N ILE A 86 -24.34 -5.85 -4.41
CA ILE A 86 -25.18 -6.82 -3.70
C ILE A 86 -26.42 -7.25 -4.49
N GLU A 87 -26.90 -6.43 -5.43
CA GLU A 87 -28.13 -6.71 -6.20
C GLU A 87 -27.82 -7.37 -7.55
N THR A 88 -26.82 -6.85 -8.26
CA THR A 88 -26.50 -7.26 -9.64
C THR A 88 -25.40 -8.31 -9.73
N ASN A 89 -24.61 -8.51 -8.66
CA ASN A 89 -23.35 -9.25 -8.68
C ASN A 89 -22.27 -8.70 -9.63
N ASN A 90 -22.50 -7.56 -10.29
CA ASN A 90 -21.46 -6.87 -11.04
C ASN A 90 -20.34 -6.47 -10.10
N VAL A 91 -19.11 -6.51 -10.61
CA VAL A 91 -17.91 -6.27 -9.81
C VAL A 91 -17.16 -5.05 -10.30
N SER A 92 -16.66 -4.25 -9.36
CA SER A 92 -15.82 -3.10 -9.66
C SER A 92 -14.47 -3.25 -8.98
N PHE A 93 -13.40 -2.82 -9.65
CA PHE A 93 -12.08 -2.74 -9.05
C PHE A 93 -11.32 -1.54 -9.58
N ARG A 94 -10.31 -1.12 -8.80
CA ARG A 94 -9.41 -0.04 -9.19
C ARG A 94 -8.28 -0.62 -10.03
N PHE A 95 -7.97 0.04 -11.14
CA PHE A 95 -6.78 -0.26 -11.93
C PHE A 95 -5.77 0.88 -11.82
N ASN A 96 -4.49 0.54 -11.86
CA ASN A 96 -3.40 1.51 -11.98
C ASN A 96 -2.24 0.95 -12.79
N GLY A 97 -1.49 1.84 -13.42
CA GLY A 97 -0.21 1.53 -14.06
C GLY A 97 0.18 2.59 -15.08
N TYR A 98 1.30 2.37 -15.76
CA TYR A 98 1.92 3.40 -16.60
C TYR A 98 1.22 3.59 -17.96
N GLY A 99 0.94 4.86 -18.27
CA GLY A 99 0.65 5.35 -19.62
C GLY A 99 1.93 5.54 -20.45
N LEU A 100 1.92 6.53 -21.35
CA LEU A 100 3.12 6.89 -22.11
C LEU A 100 4.04 7.80 -21.30
N TRP A 101 3.47 8.74 -20.54
CA TRP A 101 4.21 9.77 -19.82
C TRP A 101 4.09 9.65 -18.29
N ASP A 102 2.94 9.19 -17.79
CA ASP A 102 2.67 9.12 -16.36
C ASP A 102 1.72 7.96 -16.03
N VAL A 103 1.48 7.74 -14.74
CA VAL A 103 0.53 6.75 -14.24
C VAL A 103 -0.90 7.13 -14.62
N ILE A 104 -1.65 6.15 -15.10
CA ILE A 104 -3.08 6.19 -15.31
C ILE A 104 -3.74 5.38 -14.18
N GLU A 105 -4.71 5.97 -13.50
CA GLU A 105 -5.51 5.30 -12.46
C GLU A 105 -6.99 5.45 -12.79
N GLY A 106 -7.78 4.46 -12.38
CA GLY A 106 -9.22 4.49 -12.61
C GLY A 106 -9.98 3.34 -11.98
N VAL A 107 -11.24 3.21 -12.40
CA VAL A 107 -12.18 2.17 -11.98
C VAL A 107 -12.68 1.44 -13.22
N LEU A 108 -12.68 0.11 -13.16
CA LEU A 108 -13.27 -0.76 -14.16
C LEU A 108 -14.39 -1.58 -13.50
N THR A 109 -15.54 -1.68 -14.18
CA THR A 109 -16.68 -2.48 -13.73
C THR A 109 -17.00 -3.56 -14.76
N LEU A 110 -17.09 -4.80 -14.29
CA LEU A 110 -17.43 -5.97 -15.07
C LEU A 110 -18.80 -6.51 -14.68
N GLY A 111 -19.40 -7.27 -15.59
CA GLY A 111 -20.63 -8.00 -15.37
C GLY A 111 -20.45 -9.12 -14.34
N ASP A 112 -21.56 -9.77 -13.99
CA ASP A 112 -21.59 -10.99 -13.19
C ASP A 112 -20.83 -12.16 -13.84
N ASP A 113 -20.63 -12.12 -15.16
CA ASP A 113 -19.77 -13.04 -15.93
C ASP A 113 -18.26 -12.79 -15.73
N PHE A 114 -17.88 -11.80 -14.92
CA PHE A 114 -16.51 -11.38 -14.65
C PHE A 114 -15.69 -11.10 -15.93
N ASN A 115 -16.33 -10.74 -17.06
CA ASN A 115 -15.64 -10.56 -18.34
C ASN A 115 -16.17 -9.36 -19.13
N THR A 116 -17.50 -9.21 -19.21
CA THR A 116 -18.13 -8.13 -19.98
C THR A 116 -17.93 -6.79 -19.27
N ILE A 117 -17.31 -5.82 -19.95
CA ILE A 117 -17.11 -4.46 -19.44
C ILE A 117 -18.46 -3.75 -19.37
N ILE A 118 -18.92 -3.48 -18.16
CA ILE A 118 -20.10 -2.64 -17.94
C ILE A 118 -19.72 -1.18 -18.13
N ASN A 119 -18.61 -0.76 -17.54
CA ASN A 119 -18.18 0.64 -17.60
C ASN A 119 -16.73 0.83 -17.12
N VAL A 120 -16.10 1.94 -17.51
CA VAL A 120 -14.72 2.29 -17.18
C VAL A 120 -14.59 3.80 -16.97
N THR A 121 -13.83 4.23 -15.96
CA THR A 121 -13.55 5.64 -15.68
C THR A 121 -12.08 5.82 -15.30
N VAL A 122 -11.42 6.80 -15.91
CA VAL A 122 -10.06 7.22 -15.55
C VAL A 122 -10.17 8.38 -14.56
N THR A 123 -9.65 8.20 -13.35
CA THR A 123 -9.69 9.19 -12.27
C THR A 123 -8.44 10.06 -12.23
N LYS A 124 -7.30 9.57 -12.76
CA LYS A 124 -6.04 10.31 -12.79
C LYS A 124 -5.19 9.91 -14.00
N GLN A 125 -4.62 10.91 -14.66
CA GLN A 125 -3.63 10.77 -15.74
C GLN A 125 -2.90 12.11 -15.94
N ALA A 126 -1.69 12.07 -16.53
CA ALA A 126 -0.95 13.27 -16.95
C ALA A 126 -0.37 13.17 -18.37
N GLU A 127 -1.12 12.52 -19.25
CA GLU A 127 -0.83 12.40 -20.67
C GLU A 127 -0.99 13.75 -21.39
N THR A 128 -0.45 13.84 -22.61
CA THR A 128 -0.51 15.08 -23.39
C THR A 128 -1.97 15.46 -23.73
N PRO A 129 -2.46 16.64 -23.29
CA PRO A 129 -3.84 17.08 -23.57
C PRO A 129 -4.13 17.16 -25.08
N GLY A 130 -5.29 16.66 -25.51
CA GLY A 130 -5.69 16.60 -26.92
C GLY A 130 -5.00 15.50 -27.75
N LEU A 131 -4.11 14.72 -27.13
CA LEU A 131 -3.55 13.48 -27.66
C LEU A 131 -3.87 12.35 -26.68
N GLY A 132 -2.89 11.92 -25.86
CA GLY A 132 -3.09 10.84 -24.89
C GLY A 132 -4.12 11.18 -23.80
N GLY A 133 -4.30 12.45 -23.45
CA GLY A 133 -5.28 12.89 -22.44
C GLY A 133 -6.74 12.54 -22.79
N ILE A 134 -7.03 12.22 -24.06
CA ILE A 134 -8.33 11.73 -24.52
C ILE A 134 -8.73 10.44 -23.79
N VAL A 135 -7.76 9.69 -23.24
CA VAL A 135 -8.01 8.45 -22.48
C VAL A 135 -8.95 8.65 -21.28
N ALA A 136 -9.05 9.87 -20.74
CA ALA A 136 -9.96 10.20 -19.65
C ALA A 136 -11.32 10.80 -20.10
N GLU A 137 -11.54 10.95 -21.41
CA GLU A 137 -12.78 11.54 -21.93
C GLU A 137 -13.91 10.51 -21.97
N GLU A 138 -15.09 10.90 -21.47
CA GLU A 138 -16.29 10.05 -21.44
C GLU A 138 -16.66 9.50 -22.83
N GLN A 139 -16.49 10.31 -23.88
CA GLN A 139 -16.79 9.88 -25.25
C GLN A 139 -15.88 8.74 -25.73
N TYR A 140 -14.61 8.74 -25.30
CA TYR A 140 -13.67 7.68 -25.62
C TYR A 140 -13.95 6.42 -24.81
N LEU A 141 -14.17 6.57 -23.50
CA LEU A 141 -14.42 5.47 -22.57
C LEU A 141 -15.74 4.72 -22.86
N LYS A 142 -16.74 5.38 -23.45
CA LYS A 142 -17.98 4.73 -23.93
C LYS A 142 -17.74 3.62 -24.95
N ASN A 143 -16.62 3.65 -25.67
CA ASN A 143 -16.29 2.61 -26.65
C ASN A 143 -15.99 1.25 -26.01
N TYR A 144 -15.75 1.21 -24.69
CA TYR A 144 -15.45 -0.01 -23.93
C TYR A 144 -16.71 -0.68 -23.39
N ILE A 145 -17.85 0.01 -23.31
CA ILE A 145 -19.09 -0.53 -22.76
C ILE A 145 -19.60 -1.69 -23.64
N GLY A 146 -19.84 -2.84 -23.03
CA GLY A 146 -20.27 -4.08 -23.70
C GLY A 146 -19.13 -4.89 -24.34
N LYS A 147 -17.89 -4.40 -24.29
CA LYS A 147 -16.71 -5.13 -24.76
C LYS A 147 -16.35 -6.25 -23.80
N LYS A 148 -15.65 -7.28 -24.27
CA LYS A 148 -15.21 -8.42 -23.47
C LYS A 148 -13.69 -8.55 -23.55
N PHE A 149 -13.05 -8.92 -22.45
CA PHE A 149 -11.64 -9.23 -22.49
C PHE A 149 -11.43 -10.54 -23.24
N ASP A 150 -10.60 -10.51 -24.28
CA ASP A 150 -10.09 -11.74 -24.86
C ASP A 150 -9.16 -12.43 -23.85
N GLU A 151 -9.25 -13.75 -23.75
CA GLU A 151 -8.46 -14.51 -22.79
C GLU A 151 -6.95 -14.41 -23.06
N THR A 152 -6.54 -14.21 -24.32
CA THR A 152 -5.13 -14.12 -24.72
C THR A 152 -4.70 -12.69 -24.96
N LEU A 153 -5.52 -11.89 -25.64
CA LEU A 153 -5.18 -10.52 -26.06
C LEU A 153 -5.66 -9.47 -25.06
N GLY A 154 -6.64 -9.78 -24.22
CA GLY A 154 -7.34 -8.78 -23.42
C GLY A 154 -8.16 -7.84 -24.31
N ILE A 155 -8.00 -6.52 -24.14
CA ILE A 155 -8.59 -5.51 -25.03
C ILE A 155 -7.53 -5.00 -26.02
N VAL A 156 -7.95 -4.72 -27.26
CA VAL A 156 -7.06 -4.26 -28.34
C VAL A 156 -7.53 -2.93 -28.91
N ALA A 157 -6.62 -1.96 -29.02
CA ALA A 157 -6.88 -0.67 -29.66
C ALA A 157 -6.58 -0.74 -31.16
N VAL A 158 -7.60 -0.50 -32.00
CA VAL A 158 -7.51 -0.59 -33.47
C VAL A 158 -7.66 0.77 -34.15
N LYS A 159 -6.94 0.99 -35.26
CA LYS A 159 -7.02 2.23 -36.07
C LYS A 159 -8.11 2.18 -37.14
N VAL A 160 -8.77 1.04 -37.27
CA VAL A 160 -9.90 0.78 -38.17
C VAL A 160 -11.13 0.52 -37.31
N PRO A 161 -12.36 0.68 -37.85
CA PRO A 161 -13.56 0.41 -37.07
C PRO A 161 -13.52 -0.99 -36.42
N PRO A 162 -13.72 -1.10 -35.09
CA PRO A 162 -13.74 -2.37 -34.38
C PRO A 162 -14.73 -3.35 -34.98
N THR A 163 -14.28 -4.58 -35.18
CA THR A 163 -15.09 -5.70 -35.71
C THR A 163 -15.30 -6.81 -34.69
N GLN A 164 -14.46 -6.86 -33.65
CA GLN A 164 -14.53 -7.85 -32.57
C GLN A 164 -15.00 -7.25 -31.24
N ASP A 165 -15.47 -8.11 -30.34
CA ASP A 165 -15.96 -7.74 -29.00
C ASP A 165 -14.85 -7.28 -28.06
N TYR A 166 -13.59 -7.58 -28.37
CA TYR A 166 -12.41 -7.13 -27.61
C TYR A 166 -11.68 -5.94 -28.26
N GLU A 167 -12.16 -5.45 -29.41
CA GLU A 167 -11.56 -4.33 -30.13
C GLU A 167 -12.22 -2.99 -29.76
N VAL A 168 -11.41 -1.95 -29.57
CA VAL A 168 -11.83 -0.56 -29.31
C VAL A 168 -11.08 0.40 -30.22
N ASP A 169 -11.65 1.58 -30.48
CA ASP A 169 -10.95 2.59 -31.28
C ASP A 169 -9.66 3.07 -30.61
N ALA A 170 -8.59 3.20 -31.39
CA ALA A 170 -7.35 3.84 -30.98
C ALA A 170 -7.46 5.38 -31.05
N ILE A 171 -6.82 6.08 -30.13
CA ILE A 171 -6.76 7.54 -30.12
C ILE A 171 -5.87 8.01 -31.27
N THR A 172 -6.45 8.81 -32.17
CA THR A 172 -5.73 9.36 -33.34
C THR A 172 -4.56 10.24 -32.86
N GLY A 173 -3.36 9.90 -33.32
CA GLY A 173 -2.12 10.63 -32.93
C GLY A 173 -1.56 10.24 -31.57
N ALA A 174 -2.20 9.33 -30.81
CA ALA A 174 -1.76 8.87 -29.49
C ALA A 174 -1.79 7.34 -29.38
N THR A 175 -1.23 6.65 -30.38
CA THR A 175 -1.15 5.17 -30.39
C THR A 175 -0.40 4.62 -29.17
N GLY A 176 0.65 5.31 -28.69
CA GLY A 176 1.38 4.90 -27.49
C GLY A 176 0.48 4.84 -26.25
N THR A 177 -0.26 5.92 -25.97
CA THR A 177 -1.21 5.98 -24.85
C THR A 177 -2.37 4.98 -25.03
N SER A 178 -2.87 4.80 -26.25
CA SER A 178 -3.97 3.85 -26.53
C SER A 178 -3.54 2.41 -26.20
N ASN A 179 -2.36 2.00 -26.66
CA ASN A 179 -1.83 0.67 -26.41
C ASN A 179 -1.49 0.47 -24.93
N ALA A 180 -0.92 1.50 -24.28
CA ALA A 180 -0.64 1.47 -22.85
C ALA A 180 -1.92 1.25 -22.04
N PHE A 181 -3.00 1.95 -22.38
CA PHE A 181 -4.25 1.88 -21.64
C PHE A 181 -4.94 0.52 -21.78
N VAL A 182 -5.05 -0.03 -22.99
CA VAL A 182 -5.67 -1.37 -23.16
C VAL A 182 -4.81 -2.48 -22.54
N GLY A 183 -3.48 -2.37 -22.60
CA GLY A 183 -2.56 -3.29 -21.91
C GLY A 183 -2.71 -3.21 -20.39
N LEU A 184 -2.77 -2.00 -19.84
CA LEU A 184 -3.02 -1.71 -18.42
C LEU A 184 -4.31 -2.37 -17.92
N LEU A 185 -5.43 -2.17 -18.64
CA LEU A 185 -6.71 -2.77 -18.28
C LEU A 185 -6.63 -4.30 -18.31
N SER A 186 -6.02 -4.85 -19.35
CA SER A 186 -5.88 -6.30 -19.53
C SER A 186 -5.01 -6.94 -18.45
N ALA A 187 -3.91 -6.28 -18.05
CA ALA A 187 -3.04 -6.76 -16.98
C ALA A 187 -3.74 -6.75 -15.63
N ASN A 188 -4.43 -5.66 -15.28
CA ASN A 188 -5.20 -5.59 -14.04
C ASN A 188 -6.34 -6.61 -14.04
N TYR A 189 -7.07 -6.76 -15.14
CA TYR A 189 -8.11 -7.77 -15.29
C TYR A 189 -7.62 -9.18 -14.95
N ARG A 190 -6.47 -9.61 -15.50
CA ARG A 190 -5.89 -10.93 -15.21
C ARG A 190 -5.52 -11.12 -13.75
N LYS A 191 -5.00 -10.07 -13.08
CA LYS A 191 -4.70 -10.12 -11.65
C LYS A 191 -5.96 -10.38 -10.83
N PHE A 192 -7.03 -9.62 -11.11
CA PHE A 192 -8.31 -9.81 -10.43
C PHE A 192 -8.96 -11.16 -10.76
N LEU A 193 -8.84 -11.64 -12.00
CA LEU A 193 -9.35 -12.94 -12.41
C LEU A 193 -8.69 -14.08 -11.62
N ARG A 194 -7.38 -14.00 -11.37
CA ARG A 194 -6.62 -15.00 -10.60
C ARG A 194 -7.07 -15.09 -9.14
N LEU A 195 -7.54 -13.98 -8.55
CA LEU A 195 -7.84 -13.89 -7.12
C LEU A 195 -9.33 -14.03 -6.80
N PHE A 196 -10.21 -13.60 -7.70
CA PHE A 196 -11.64 -13.45 -7.39
C PHE A 196 -12.59 -14.08 -8.43
N GLY A 197 -12.07 -14.72 -9.49
CA GLY A 197 -12.87 -15.41 -10.50
C GLY A 197 -12.83 -16.93 -10.36
N ASP A 198 -13.90 -17.61 -10.79
CA ASP A 198 -13.95 -19.08 -10.93
C ASP A 198 -13.21 -19.58 -12.20
N VAL A 199 -12.42 -18.71 -12.84
CA VAL A 199 -11.74 -19.00 -14.10
C VAL A 199 -10.32 -19.49 -13.82
N ASN A 200 -9.95 -20.61 -14.43
CA ASN A 200 -8.62 -21.18 -14.30
C ASN A 200 -7.54 -20.18 -14.77
N PRO A 201 -6.62 -19.72 -13.90
CA PRO A 201 -5.58 -18.76 -14.27
C PRO A 201 -4.58 -19.33 -15.29
N ASP A 202 -4.53 -20.65 -15.44
CA ASP A 202 -3.67 -21.35 -16.38
C ASP A 202 -4.29 -21.49 -17.79
N ALA A 203 -5.56 -21.10 -17.96
CA ALA A 203 -6.29 -21.29 -19.21
C ALA A 203 -5.57 -20.72 -20.43
N ALA A 204 -5.02 -19.50 -20.32
CA ALA A 204 -4.37 -18.83 -21.44
C ALA A 204 -3.18 -19.62 -21.99
N TRP A 205 -2.30 -20.12 -21.12
CA TRP A 205 -1.13 -20.87 -21.57
C TRP A 205 -1.49 -22.30 -22.00
N MET A 206 -2.47 -22.95 -21.36
CA MET A 206 -2.95 -24.28 -21.76
C MET A 206 -3.56 -24.25 -23.16
N LYS A 207 -4.44 -23.29 -23.42
CA LYS A 207 -5.08 -23.08 -24.73
C LYS A 207 -4.05 -22.70 -25.81
N ALA A 208 -3.07 -21.87 -25.49
CA ALA A 208 -1.98 -21.56 -26.41
C ALA A 208 -1.21 -22.81 -26.84
N MET A 209 -0.85 -23.69 -25.89
CA MET A 209 -0.15 -24.95 -26.21
C MET A 209 -1.02 -25.90 -27.06
N LEU A 210 -2.33 -25.99 -26.79
CA LEU A 210 -3.26 -26.78 -27.61
C LEU A 210 -3.35 -26.22 -29.04
N ASN A 211 -3.49 -24.90 -29.19
CA ASN A 211 -3.52 -24.21 -30.48
C ASN A 211 -2.23 -24.40 -31.28
N HIS A 212 -1.06 -24.27 -30.65
CA HIS A 212 0.24 -24.53 -31.30
C HIS A 212 0.39 -25.96 -31.82
N ASN A 213 -0.45 -26.89 -31.35
CA ASN A 213 -0.44 -28.31 -31.72
C ASN A 213 -1.67 -28.71 -32.53
N ASP A 214 -2.41 -27.75 -33.11
CA ASP A 214 -3.63 -27.98 -33.89
C ASP A 214 -4.63 -28.92 -33.18
N THR A 215 -4.69 -28.85 -31.84
CA THR A 215 -5.56 -29.70 -31.03
C THR A 215 -6.90 -29.01 -30.83
N GLU A 216 -7.99 -29.60 -31.31
CA GLU A 216 -9.34 -29.06 -31.14
C GLU A 216 -9.78 -29.12 -29.66
N PHE A 217 -10.32 -28.03 -29.15
CA PHE A 217 -10.93 -27.92 -27.82
C PHE A 217 -12.05 -26.87 -27.81
N THR A 218 -12.80 -26.83 -26.71
CA THR A 218 -13.80 -25.84 -26.37
C THR A 218 -13.44 -25.14 -25.05
N ASN A 219 -14.10 -24.03 -24.74
CA ASN A 219 -13.88 -23.35 -23.45
C ASN A 219 -14.25 -24.21 -22.23
N ASP A 220 -15.09 -25.23 -22.40
CA ASP A 220 -15.58 -26.06 -21.30
C ASP A 220 -14.71 -27.31 -21.07
N ASP A 221 -13.95 -27.77 -22.06
CA ASP A 221 -13.21 -29.04 -22.00
C ASP A 221 -11.68 -28.90 -22.15
N PHE A 222 -11.15 -27.71 -22.40
CA PHE A 222 -9.72 -27.50 -22.67
C PHE A 222 -8.80 -28.10 -21.58
N GLU A 223 -9.19 -28.10 -20.31
CA GLU A 223 -8.38 -28.67 -19.23
C GLU A 223 -8.25 -30.20 -19.34
N ALA A 224 -9.37 -30.86 -19.64
CA ALA A 224 -9.41 -32.29 -19.83
C ALA A 224 -8.65 -32.68 -21.11
N VAL A 225 -8.85 -31.92 -22.19
CA VAL A 225 -8.12 -32.11 -23.45
C VAL A 225 -6.62 -31.93 -23.21
N PHE A 226 -6.18 -30.83 -22.59
CA PHE A 226 -4.77 -30.58 -22.26
C PHE A 226 -4.15 -31.72 -21.46
N SER A 227 -4.83 -32.14 -20.38
CA SER A 227 -4.38 -33.24 -19.52
C SER A 227 -4.25 -34.57 -20.26
N SER A 228 -5.08 -34.79 -21.29
CA SER A 228 -5.02 -35.99 -22.13
C SER A 228 -4.04 -35.89 -23.30
N SER A 229 -3.66 -34.67 -23.70
CA SER A 229 -2.83 -34.39 -24.87
C SER A 229 -1.36 -34.14 -24.54
N PHE A 230 -1.02 -33.81 -23.29
CA PHE A 230 0.36 -33.52 -22.88
C PHE A 230 0.86 -34.43 -21.75
N SER A 231 2.16 -34.72 -21.80
CA SER A 231 2.95 -35.15 -20.64
C SER A 231 3.88 -34.02 -20.21
N SER A 232 4.25 -33.95 -18.94
CA SER A 232 5.23 -32.98 -18.44
C SER A 232 6.46 -33.67 -17.88
N ASN A 233 7.62 -33.03 -18.05
CA ASN A 233 8.88 -33.39 -17.43
C ASN A 233 9.46 -32.16 -16.73
N VAL A 234 10.05 -32.34 -15.56
CA VAL A 234 10.60 -31.26 -14.73
C VAL A 234 12.06 -31.55 -14.43
N ILE A 235 12.95 -30.59 -14.73
CA ILE A 235 14.36 -30.62 -14.36
C ILE A 235 14.69 -29.27 -13.70
N GLY A 236 15.07 -29.30 -12.42
CA GLY A 236 15.18 -28.09 -11.62
C GLY A 236 13.84 -27.36 -11.54
N GLU A 237 13.83 -26.07 -11.90
CA GLU A 237 12.62 -25.22 -11.98
C GLU A 237 11.97 -25.23 -13.37
N LEU A 238 12.61 -25.85 -14.36
CA LEU A 238 12.11 -25.86 -15.73
C LEU A 238 11.09 -26.98 -15.91
N ARG A 239 9.94 -26.66 -16.50
CA ARG A 239 8.88 -27.62 -16.82
C ARG A 239 8.63 -27.64 -18.32
N LEU A 240 8.91 -28.78 -18.94
CA LEU A 240 8.69 -29.00 -20.36
C LEU A 240 7.47 -29.88 -20.58
N PHE A 241 6.53 -29.40 -21.38
CA PHE A 241 5.37 -30.17 -21.83
C PHE A 241 5.68 -30.81 -23.18
N THR A 242 5.38 -32.09 -23.33
CA THR A 242 5.50 -32.83 -24.58
C THR A 242 4.12 -33.25 -25.04
N HIS A 243 3.71 -32.77 -26.22
CA HIS A 243 2.46 -33.19 -26.84
C HIS A 243 2.55 -34.66 -27.27
N LEU A 244 1.58 -35.47 -26.89
CA LEU A 244 1.63 -36.93 -27.01
C LEU A 244 1.48 -37.43 -28.45
N VAL A 245 0.90 -36.62 -29.36
CA VAL A 245 0.68 -36.99 -30.77
C VAL A 245 1.78 -36.45 -31.67
N THR A 246 2.07 -35.14 -31.59
CA THR A 246 3.04 -34.48 -32.47
C THR A 246 4.48 -34.65 -31.97
N GLY A 247 4.67 -34.88 -30.67
CA GLY A 247 5.98 -34.89 -30.03
C GLY A 247 6.54 -33.49 -29.74
N ASN A 248 5.84 -32.42 -30.15
CA ASN A 248 6.26 -31.03 -29.97
C ASN A 248 6.47 -30.69 -28.48
N LYS A 249 7.37 -29.75 -28.24
CA LYS A 249 7.91 -29.40 -26.93
C LYS A 249 7.49 -27.99 -26.57
N SER A 250 6.64 -27.84 -25.55
CA SER A 250 6.07 -26.56 -25.15
C SER A 250 6.54 -26.16 -23.75
N TYR A 251 6.87 -24.88 -23.57
CA TYR A 251 7.20 -24.33 -22.25
C TYR A 251 6.83 -22.85 -22.13
N GLN A 252 6.70 -22.40 -20.89
CA GLN A 252 6.46 -21.00 -20.54
C GLN A 252 7.79 -20.30 -20.28
N PHE A 253 7.88 -19.02 -20.64
CA PHE A 253 9.01 -18.17 -20.29
C PHE A 253 8.56 -16.73 -20.05
N GLN A 254 9.37 -15.98 -19.31
CA GLN A 254 9.18 -14.57 -19.07
C GLN A 254 10.40 -13.80 -19.57
N THR A 255 10.16 -12.66 -20.19
CA THR A 255 11.20 -11.73 -20.62
C THR A 255 10.93 -10.34 -20.07
N GLY A 256 11.97 -9.56 -19.88
CA GLY A 256 11.81 -8.15 -19.54
C GLY A 256 11.33 -7.35 -20.74
N GLY A 257 10.86 -6.15 -20.45
CA GLY A 257 10.97 -5.04 -21.39
C GLY A 257 10.80 -3.69 -20.69
N MET A 258 10.51 -2.63 -21.44
CA MET A 258 10.76 -1.25 -21.05
C MET A 258 10.05 -0.85 -19.74
N ASN A 259 8.82 -1.31 -19.51
CA ASN A 259 8.00 -0.90 -18.36
C ASN A 259 7.33 -2.08 -17.62
N GLY A 260 7.80 -3.31 -17.83
CA GLY A 260 7.23 -4.49 -17.18
C GLY A 260 7.60 -5.81 -17.87
N PRO A 261 7.29 -6.95 -17.25
CA PRO A 261 7.54 -8.26 -17.84
C PRO A 261 6.55 -8.61 -18.97
N ILE A 262 7.00 -9.52 -19.82
CA ILE A 262 6.21 -10.17 -20.88
C ILE A 262 6.26 -11.67 -20.62
N GLY A 263 5.11 -12.29 -20.37
CA GLY A 263 4.95 -13.73 -20.26
C GLY A 263 4.52 -14.34 -21.59
N ALA A 264 5.14 -15.44 -21.99
CA ALA A 264 4.88 -16.10 -23.25
C ALA A 264 4.99 -17.62 -23.17
N VAL A 265 4.33 -18.29 -24.12
CA VAL A 265 4.43 -19.73 -24.39
C VAL A 265 5.12 -19.92 -25.72
N ILE A 266 6.13 -20.76 -25.75
CA ILE A 266 6.76 -21.23 -26.98
C ILE A 266 6.50 -22.72 -27.15
N THR A 267 6.41 -23.17 -28.39
CA THR A 267 6.35 -24.56 -28.78
C THR A 267 7.34 -24.80 -29.89
N LEU A 268 8.22 -25.77 -29.67
CA LEU A 268 9.24 -26.23 -30.60
C LEU A 268 8.82 -27.58 -31.19
N ASP A 269 9.41 -27.90 -32.33
CA ASP A 269 9.29 -29.22 -32.93
C ASP A 269 9.91 -30.31 -32.02
N PRO A 270 9.69 -31.60 -32.32
CA PRO A 270 10.15 -32.70 -31.45
C PRO A 270 11.67 -32.74 -31.27
N ASP A 271 12.42 -32.19 -32.23
CA ASP A 271 13.89 -32.14 -32.27
C ASP A 271 14.46 -30.91 -31.55
N PHE A 272 13.62 -30.00 -31.03
CA PHE A 272 14.01 -28.80 -30.31
C PHE A 272 14.81 -27.79 -31.18
N GLU A 273 14.55 -27.76 -32.48
CA GLU A 273 15.29 -26.93 -33.46
C GLU A 273 14.46 -25.75 -33.97
N VAL A 274 13.18 -25.97 -34.23
CA VAL A 274 12.32 -25.03 -34.97
C VAL A 274 11.13 -24.59 -34.13
N ILE A 275 10.83 -23.29 -34.17
CA ILE A 275 9.63 -22.71 -33.55
C ILE A 275 8.38 -23.15 -34.33
N VAL A 276 7.50 -23.88 -33.67
CA VAL A 276 6.18 -24.30 -34.19
C VAL A 276 5.08 -23.34 -33.74
N GLY A 277 5.20 -22.76 -32.55
CA GLY A 277 4.22 -21.83 -31.99
C GLY A 277 4.84 -20.85 -31.00
N LEU A 278 4.35 -19.62 -30.98
CA LEU A 278 4.75 -18.59 -30.03
C LEU A 278 3.55 -17.68 -29.73
N THR A 279 3.16 -17.59 -28.47
CA THR A 279 2.03 -16.76 -28.02
C THR A 279 2.44 -15.98 -26.78
N VAL A 280 2.18 -14.67 -26.76
CA VAL A 280 2.28 -13.86 -25.54
C VAL A 280 0.98 -14.01 -24.76
N ILE A 281 1.08 -14.37 -23.48
CA ILE A 281 -0.06 -14.62 -22.58
C ILE A 281 -0.25 -13.48 -21.57
N SER A 282 0.78 -12.67 -21.33
CA SER A 282 0.70 -11.49 -20.48
C SER A 282 1.77 -10.46 -20.88
N GLN A 283 1.41 -9.18 -20.82
CA GLN A 283 2.36 -8.08 -21.01
C GLN A 283 1.93 -6.90 -20.13
N ALA A 284 2.84 -6.45 -19.27
CA ALA A 284 2.59 -5.33 -18.36
C ALA A 284 3.16 -3.98 -18.88
N GLU A 285 3.77 -3.97 -20.06
CA GLU A 285 4.43 -2.78 -20.60
C GLU A 285 3.44 -1.73 -21.13
N GLY A 286 3.60 -0.47 -20.70
CA GLY A 286 2.86 0.66 -21.30
C GLY A 286 3.31 1.00 -22.73
N TRP A 287 4.62 1.09 -22.99
CA TRP A 287 5.19 1.37 -24.33
C TRP A 287 5.91 0.13 -24.85
N GLY A 288 5.24 -0.62 -25.74
CA GLY A 288 5.70 -1.95 -26.18
C GLY A 288 4.60 -2.99 -26.32
N ALA A 289 3.39 -2.71 -25.80
CA ALA A 289 2.17 -3.54 -25.86
C ALA A 289 1.73 -3.98 -27.27
N VAL A 290 2.45 -3.58 -28.32
CA VAL A 290 2.22 -3.99 -29.71
C VAL A 290 2.14 -5.50 -29.84
N ILE A 291 2.97 -6.28 -29.13
CA ILE A 291 2.99 -7.74 -29.26
C ILE A 291 1.66 -8.37 -28.82
N GLN A 292 1.10 -7.95 -27.68
CA GLN A 292 -0.20 -8.43 -27.22
C GLN A 292 -1.34 -7.91 -28.10
N THR A 293 -1.25 -6.68 -28.59
CA THR A 293 -2.30 -6.08 -29.44
C THR A 293 -2.23 -6.45 -30.92
N ASP A 294 -1.11 -7.04 -31.35
CA ASP A 294 -0.84 -7.51 -32.71
C ASP A 294 -0.04 -8.82 -32.69
N PRO A 295 -0.71 -9.96 -32.44
CA PRO A 295 -0.09 -11.29 -32.43
C PRO A 295 0.56 -11.67 -33.75
N SER A 296 0.23 -11.00 -34.87
CA SER A 296 0.84 -11.29 -36.18
C SER A 296 2.35 -11.05 -36.17
N ILE A 297 2.86 -10.25 -35.23
CA ILE A 297 4.30 -10.10 -34.99
C ILE A 297 4.94 -11.45 -34.61
N LEU A 298 4.23 -12.27 -33.84
CA LEU A 298 4.70 -13.58 -33.38
C LEU A 298 4.68 -14.62 -34.50
N GLU A 299 3.79 -14.48 -35.49
CA GLU A 299 3.76 -15.35 -36.67
C GLU A 299 5.10 -15.33 -37.43
N ALA A 300 5.82 -14.20 -37.43
CA ALA A 300 7.12 -14.07 -38.08
C ALA A 300 8.23 -14.93 -37.43
N PHE A 301 8.01 -15.42 -36.20
CA PHE A 301 8.92 -16.35 -35.50
C PHE A 301 8.68 -17.80 -35.89
N ILE A 302 7.50 -18.14 -36.43
CA ILE A 302 7.15 -19.52 -36.77
C ILE A 302 8.04 -20.00 -37.93
N GLY A 303 8.58 -21.20 -37.79
CA GLY A 303 9.53 -21.80 -38.73
C GLY A 303 10.98 -21.31 -38.58
N LYS A 304 11.29 -20.47 -37.59
CA LYS A 304 12.65 -19.99 -37.31
C LYS A 304 13.41 -20.94 -36.39
N SER A 305 14.73 -20.93 -36.50
CA SER A 305 15.65 -21.77 -35.72
C SER A 305 16.58 -20.96 -34.83
N PHE A 306 17.03 -21.56 -33.73
CA PHE A 306 17.93 -20.94 -32.74
C PHE A 306 19.42 -21.12 -33.02
N ASP A 307 19.80 -21.82 -34.09
CA ASP A 307 21.18 -21.93 -34.54
C ASP A 307 21.40 -21.17 -35.86
N PRO A 308 22.08 -20.00 -35.84
CA PRO A 308 22.49 -19.23 -34.65
C PRO A 308 21.30 -18.54 -33.98
N ASN A 309 21.51 -17.90 -32.82
CA ASN A 309 20.45 -17.24 -32.03
C ASN A 309 19.48 -16.39 -32.88
N ILE A 310 18.22 -16.37 -32.49
CA ILE A 310 17.18 -15.54 -33.10
C ILE A 310 17.59 -14.07 -33.03
N VAL A 311 17.52 -13.38 -34.17
CA VAL A 311 17.75 -11.93 -34.27
C VAL A 311 16.61 -11.28 -35.03
N ILE A 312 16.23 -10.07 -34.60
CA ILE A 312 15.14 -9.31 -35.21
C ILE A 312 15.75 -8.24 -36.13
N VAL A 313 15.41 -8.27 -37.42
CA VAL A 313 16.01 -7.46 -38.48
C VAL A 313 14.97 -6.93 -39.46
N GLU A 314 15.28 -5.83 -40.16
CA GLU A 314 14.36 -5.24 -41.15
C GLU A 314 14.21 -6.07 -42.44
N SER A 315 15.13 -6.98 -42.73
CA SER A 315 15.15 -7.76 -43.96
C SER A 315 15.74 -9.15 -43.71
N PRO A 316 14.91 -10.11 -43.27
CA PRO A 316 15.38 -11.44 -42.95
C PRO A 316 15.76 -12.23 -44.22
N THR A 317 16.92 -12.85 -44.17
CA THR A 317 17.51 -13.70 -45.21
C THR A 317 17.91 -15.08 -44.69
N ASN A 318 18.06 -15.21 -43.37
CA ASN A 318 18.44 -16.45 -42.68
C ASN A 318 17.29 -17.04 -41.85
N ASN A 319 17.41 -18.31 -41.48
CA ASN A 319 16.39 -19.04 -40.72
C ASN A 319 16.28 -18.57 -39.26
N ASN A 320 17.27 -17.85 -38.74
CA ASN A 320 17.23 -17.26 -37.40
C ASN A 320 16.82 -15.77 -37.42
N GLU A 321 16.64 -15.18 -38.61
CA GLU A 321 16.30 -13.77 -38.77
C GLU A 321 14.78 -13.60 -38.84
N VAL A 322 14.23 -12.83 -37.91
CA VAL A 322 12.80 -12.48 -37.82
C VAL A 322 12.59 -11.06 -38.34
N LEU A 323 11.54 -10.86 -39.14
CA LEU A 323 11.19 -9.53 -39.62
C LEU A 323 10.79 -8.63 -38.45
N ASP A 324 11.34 -7.41 -38.39
CA ASP A 324 11.01 -6.45 -37.34
C ASP A 324 9.56 -5.95 -37.47
N GLY A 325 8.65 -6.57 -36.70
CA GLY A 325 7.27 -6.14 -36.49
C GLY A 325 7.07 -5.26 -35.26
N PHE A 326 8.10 -5.01 -34.45
CA PHE A 326 7.99 -4.30 -33.16
C PHE A 326 7.92 -2.78 -33.32
N GLY A 327 8.12 -2.27 -34.54
CA GLY A 327 8.09 -0.84 -34.85
C GLY A 327 9.17 -0.06 -34.09
N GLY A 328 8.79 1.04 -33.45
CA GLY A 328 9.72 1.93 -32.72
C GLY A 328 10.16 1.41 -31.33
N ALA A 329 9.66 0.25 -30.87
CA ALA A 329 9.87 -0.27 -29.52
C ALA A 329 11.23 -1.00 -29.38
N THR A 330 12.34 -0.28 -29.54
CA THR A 330 13.70 -0.85 -29.56
C THR A 330 14.06 -1.63 -28.29
N THR A 331 13.68 -1.14 -27.11
CA THR A 331 13.98 -1.78 -25.82
C THR A 331 13.23 -3.11 -25.67
N THR A 332 11.92 -3.11 -25.93
CA THR A 332 11.07 -4.31 -25.90
C THR A 332 11.56 -5.35 -26.90
N LYS A 333 11.83 -4.95 -28.15
CA LYS A 333 12.39 -5.82 -29.19
C LYS A 333 13.66 -6.53 -28.72
N THR A 334 14.61 -5.75 -28.18
CA THR A 334 15.92 -6.27 -27.75
C THR A 334 15.75 -7.22 -26.56
N SER A 335 14.92 -6.83 -25.60
CA SER A 335 14.67 -7.63 -24.39
C SER A 335 13.97 -8.94 -24.75
N PHE A 336 12.93 -8.89 -25.58
CA PHE A 336 12.20 -10.07 -26.03
C PHE A 336 13.08 -11.08 -26.77
N ALA A 337 13.89 -10.64 -27.75
CA ALA A 337 14.83 -11.52 -28.44
C ALA A 337 15.86 -12.13 -27.48
N THR A 338 16.34 -11.34 -26.52
CA THR A 338 17.31 -11.81 -25.52
C THR A 338 16.70 -12.86 -24.60
N GLY A 339 15.51 -12.59 -24.05
CA GLY A 339 14.78 -13.51 -23.17
C GLY A 339 14.37 -14.79 -23.89
N LEU A 340 13.90 -14.69 -25.14
CA LEU A 340 13.57 -15.83 -25.97
C LEU A 340 14.77 -16.76 -26.17
N ASN A 341 15.91 -16.23 -26.64
CA ASN A 341 17.14 -17.01 -26.82
C ASN A 341 17.66 -17.59 -25.50
N SER A 342 17.62 -16.82 -24.41
CA SER A 342 18.10 -17.29 -23.10
C SER A 342 17.24 -18.42 -22.55
N SER A 343 15.90 -18.33 -22.72
CA SER A 343 14.98 -19.39 -22.33
C SER A 343 15.19 -20.66 -23.15
N TYR A 344 15.37 -20.54 -24.47
CA TYR A 344 15.68 -21.67 -25.33
C TYR A 344 16.94 -22.40 -24.87
N GLN A 345 18.02 -21.65 -24.63
CA GLN A 345 19.29 -22.23 -24.18
C GLN A 345 19.12 -23.01 -22.88
N ALA A 346 18.42 -22.43 -21.88
CA ALA A 346 18.19 -23.10 -20.59
C ALA A 346 17.43 -24.42 -20.74
N TYR A 347 16.38 -24.46 -21.58
CA TYR A 347 15.63 -25.69 -21.82
C TYR A 347 16.37 -26.70 -22.71
N TYR A 348 17.13 -26.24 -23.72
CA TYR A 348 17.96 -27.11 -24.56
C TYR A 348 19.03 -27.81 -23.71
N ASP A 349 19.74 -27.06 -22.88
CA ASP A 349 20.75 -27.61 -21.97
C ASP A 349 20.11 -28.65 -21.03
N ALA A 350 18.97 -28.34 -20.42
CA ALA A 350 18.28 -29.23 -19.50
C ALA A 350 17.72 -30.49 -20.15
N PHE A 351 16.92 -30.36 -21.21
CA PHE A 351 16.10 -31.44 -21.73
C PHE A 351 16.69 -32.14 -22.96
N VAL A 352 17.65 -31.52 -23.65
CA VAL A 352 18.33 -32.13 -24.82
C VAL A 352 19.73 -32.61 -24.45
N LEU A 353 20.55 -31.75 -23.83
CA LEU A 353 21.90 -32.14 -23.41
C LEU A 353 21.92 -32.90 -22.08
N GLY A 354 20.82 -32.87 -21.32
CA GLY A 354 20.72 -33.51 -20.00
C GLY A 354 21.52 -32.79 -18.92
N PHE A 355 21.89 -31.52 -19.14
CA PHE A 355 22.55 -30.69 -18.17
C PHE A 355 21.53 -30.21 -17.15
N ASP A 356 21.54 -30.75 -15.94
CA ASP A 356 20.70 -30.21 -14.88
C ASP A 356 21.18 -28.78 -14.53
N PRO A 357 20.37 -27.72 -14.78
CA PRO A 357 20.75 -26.35 -14.47
C PRO A 357 20.99 -26.14 -12.97
N SER A 358 20.45 -27.02 -12.11
CA SER A 358 20.69 -27.01 -10.68
C SER A 358 22.04 -27.64 -10.28
N MET A 359 22.70 -28.37 -11.19
CA MET A 359 23.97 -29.05 -10.90
C MET A 359 25.03 -28.08 -10.38
N VAL A 360 25.18 -26.91 -11.01
CA VAL A 360 26.27 -25.98 -10.70
C VAL A 360 26.18 -25.47 -9.26
N TRP A 361 24.99 -25.06 -8.82
CA TRP A 361 24.81 -24.58 -7.45
C TRP A 361 24.84 -25.72 -6.44
N LYS A 362 24.31 -26.91 -6.77
CA LYS A 362 24.41 -28.10 -5.90
C LYS A 362 25.85 -28.53 -5.68
N GLN A 363 26.67 -28.53 -6.74
CA GLN A 363 28.10 -28.83 -6.64
C GLN A 363 28.85 -27.76 -5.84
N ALA A 364 28.51 -26.48 -5.99
CA ALA A 364 29.07 -25.41 -5.17
C ALA A 364 28.71 -25.59 -3.69
N LEU A 365 27.46 -25.95 -3.39
CA LEU A 365 26.98 -26.19 -2.02
C LEU A 365 27.68 -27.41 -1.38
N LEU A 366 27.84 -28.51 -2.12
CA LEU A 366 28.63 -29.68 -1.70
C LEU A 366 30.10 -29.30 -1.46
N THR A 367 30.70 -28.54 -2.37
CA THR A 367 32.10 -28.09 -2.28
C THR A 367 32.33 -27.15 -1.09
N ASN A 368 31.36 -26.30 -0.74
CA ASN A 368 31.41 -25.47 0.46
C ASN A 368 31.44 -26.31 1.74
N ASN A 369 30.78 -27.47 1.69
CA ASN A 369 30.69 -28.44 2.78
C ASN A 369 31.77 -29.53 2.72
N GLY A 370 32.82 -29.33 1.90
CA GLY A 370 33.96 -30.24 1.80
C GLY A 370 33.66 -31.56 1.07
N VAL A 371 32.52 -31.67 0.39
CA VAL A 371 32.12 -32.86 -0.38
C VAL A 371 32.49 -32.66 -1.85
N VAL A 372 33.29 -33.59 -2.39
CA VAL A 372 33.67 -33.59 -3.81
C VAL A 372 32.62 -34.35 -4.61
N SER A 373 32.00 -33.67 -5.57
CA SER A 373 30.98 -34.20 -6.47
C SER A 373 31.39 -34.12 -7.94
N ASN A 374 30.68 -34.84 -8.80
CA ASN A 374 30.76 -34.78 -10.26
C ASN A 374 29.36 -34.84 -10.87
N GLU A 375 29.29 -34.76 -12.20
CA GLU A 375 28.05 -34.76 -12.99
C GLU A 375 27.12 -35.95 -12.75
N THR A 376 27.65 -37.08 -12.27
CA THR A 376 26.86 -38.32 -12.12
C THR A 376 26.39 -38.58 -10.69
N ASN A 377 26.93 -37.87 -9.69
CA ASN A 377 26.67 -38.21 -8.28
C ASN A 377 26.23 -37.03 -7.40
N TYR A 378 26.23 -35.79 -7.90
CA TYR A 378 25.93 -34.60 -7.10
C TYR A 378 24.55 -34.67 -6.43
N ASP A 379 23.50 -35.14 -7.12
CA ASP A 379 22.15 -35.26 -6.54
C ASP A 379 22.06 -36.28 -5.41
N ALA A 380 22.64 -37.46 -5.61
CA ALA A 380 22.69 -38.48 -4.57
C ALA A 380 23.48 -37.97 -3.35
N LEU A 381 24.57 -37.24 -3.59
CA LEU A 381 25.35 -36.60 -2.54
C LEU A 381 24.56 -35.50 -1.82
N MET A 382 23.82 -34.64 -2.52
CA MET A 382 22.94 -33.64 -1.90
C MET A 382 21.97 -34.28 -0.91
N ASN A 383 21.24 -35.32 -1.36
CA ASN A 383 20.23 -36.01 -0.54
C ASN A 383 20.83 -36.74 0.67
N SER A 384 22.07 -37.21 0.56
CA SER A 384 22.76 -37.87 1.70
C SER A 384 23.46 -36.89 2.64
N THR A 385 23.89 -35.73 2.14
CA THR A 385 24.68 -34.75 2.90
C THR A 385 23.80 -33.80 3.69
N PHE A 386 22.64 -33.40 3.16
CA PHE A 386 21.81 -32.34 3.74
C PHE A 386 20.44 -32.83 4.18
N THR A 387 19.97 -32.30 5.30
CA THR A 387 18.56 -32.16 5.62
C THR A 387 18.08 -30.83 5.05
N ILE A 388 16.97 -30.86 4.29
CA ILE A 388 16.42 -29.69 3.59
C ILE A 388 15.15 -29.23 4.32
N THR A 389 15.09 -27.94 4.66
CA THR A 389 13.92 -27.31 5.29
C THR A 389 13.51 -26.09 4.47
N THR A 390 12.21 -25.92 4.22
CA THR A 390 11.67 -24.80 3.43
C THR A 390 10.59 -24.07 4.21
N GLU A 391 10.69 -22.74 4.32
CA GLU A 391 9.72 -21.84 4.97
C GLU A 391 9.68 -20.50 4.23
N ASN A 392 8.48 -19.96 3.93
CA ASN A 392 8.26 -18.66 3.25
C ASN A 392 9.18 -18.46 2.02
N ASP A 393 9.20 -19.44 1.12
CA ASP A 393 10.04 -19.52 -0.09
C ASP A 393 11.56 -19.59 0.13
N LEU A 394 12.03 -19.59 1.37
CA LEU A 394 13.45 -19.80 1.71
C LEU A 394 13.73 -21.29 1.90
N THR A 395 14.83 -21.78 1.35
CA THR A 395 15.27 -23.18 1.51
C THR A 395 16.64 -23.25 2.17
N LEU A 396 16.68 -23.89 3.35
CA LEU A 396 17.88 -24.08 4.16
C LEU A 396 18.40 -25.52 4.02
N TYR A 397 19.72 -25.65 3.80
CA TYR A 397 20.41 -26.93 3.70
C TYR A 397 21.29 -27.14 4.92
N THR A 398 20.88 -28.02 5.83
CA THR A 398 21.64 -28.34 7.06
C THR A 398 22.46 -29.60 6.85
N ASN A 399 23.78 -29.50 7.00
CA ASN A 399 24.69 -30.63 6.82
C ASN A 399 24.52 -31.64 7.96
N ASN A 400 24.26 -32.89 7.60
CA ASN A 400 23.95 -33.97 8.54
C ASN A 400 25.15 -34.38 9.44
N SER A 401 26.37 -34.03 9.05
CA SER A 401 27.60 -34.48 9.74
C SER A 401 28.15 -33.47 10.75
N ASN A 402 27.96 -32.18 10.51
CA ASN A 402 28.53 -31.10 11.32
C ASN A 402 27.54 -29.97 11.65
N SER A 403 26.28 -30.08 11.21
CA SER A 403 25.23 -29.08 11.45
C SER A 403 25.47 -27.70 10.82
N ASN A 404 26.50 -27.56 9.99
CA ASN A 404 26.69 -26.34 9.19
C ASN A 404 25.48 -26.11 8.29
N VAL A 405 25.08 -24.85 8.15
CA VAL A 405 23.93 -24.46 7.33
C VAL A 405 24.38 -23.81 6.04
N SER A 406 23.67 -24.06 4.95
CA SER A 406 23.94 -23.45 3.65
C SER A 406 22.67 -22.93 3.01
N PHE A 407 22.78 -21.82 2.30
CA PHE A 407 21.69 -21.21 1.54
C PHE A 407 22.22 -20.44 0.33
N LEU A 408 21.33 -20.20 -0.64
CA LEU A 408 21.66 -19.49 -1.88
C LEU A 408 21.47 -17.98 -1.70
N PHE A 409 22.25 -17.19 -2.45
CA PHE A 409 22.06 -15.75 -2.57
C PHE A 409 22.12 -15.30 -4.03
N GLU A 410 21.45 -14.21 -4.34
CA GLU A 410 21.51 -13.51 -5.63
C GLU A 410 21.76 -12.02 -5.40
N ALA A 411 22.66 -11.43 -6.18
CA ALA A 411 22.98 -10.00 -6.14
C ALA A 411 22.88 -9.38 -7.53
N THR A 412 22.36 -8.16 -7.60
CA THR A 412 22.33 -7.35 -8.83
C THR A 412 23.65 -6.58 -9.00
N GLY A 413 24.41 -6.94 -10.03
CA GLY A 413 25.60 -6.20 -10.47
C GLY A 413 25.26 -5.03 -11.40
N LEU A 414 26.28 -4.34 -11.92
CA LEU A 414 26.14 -3.23 -12.86
C LEU A 414 25.55 -3.67 -14.21
N ASN A 415 25.84 -4.90 -14.66
CA ASN A 415 25.44 -5.45 -15.96
C ASN A 415 25.19 -6.98 -15.91
N GLY A 416 24.62 -7.50 -14.83
CA GLY A 416 24.32 -8.94 -14.69
C GLY A 416 24.13 -9.38 -13.24
N ALA A 417 23.61 -10.60 -13.07
CA ALA A 417 23.42 -11.20 -11.75
C ALA A 417 24.72 -11.89 -11.27
N ILE A 418 24.90 -11.92 -9.94
CA ILE A 418 25.89 -12.74 -9.25
C ILE A 418 25.11 -13.71 -8.35
N ARG A 419 25.28 -15.01 -8.55
CA ARG A 419 24.63 -16.04 -7.75
C ARG A 419 25.63 -16.94 -7.05
N GLY A 420 25.36 -17.24 -5.79
CA GLY A 420 26.29 -18.00 -4.98
C GLY A 420 25.65 -18.75 -3.83
N VAL A 421 26.51 -19.39 -3.05
CA VAL A 421 26.19 -20.15 -1.86
C VAL A 421 26.93 -19.53 -0.68
N VAL A 422 26.21 -19.27 0.41
CA VAL A 422 26.77 -18.99 1.72
C VAL A 422 26.65 -20.26 2.56
N THR A 423 27.74 -20.64 3.24
CA THR A 423 27.74 -21.69 4.24
C THR A 423 28.24 -21.11 5.56
N LEU A 424 27.44 -21.28 6.60
CA LEU A 424 27.73 -20.85 7.96
C LEU A 424 27.99 -22.06 8.86
N ASP A 425 28.65 -21.80 9.98
CA ASP A 425 28.83 -22.77 11.06
C ASP A 425 27.49 -23.07 11.75
N ASP A 426 27.49 -24.03 12.67
CA ASP A 426 26.29 -24.41 13.43
C ASP A 426 25.71 -23.28 14.31
N ASP A 427 26.51 -22.24 14.58
CA ASP A 427 26.08 -21.00 15.25
C ASP A 427 25.25 -20.06 14.36
N PHE A 428 25.07 -20.42 13.09
CA PHE A 428 24.35 -19.66 12.07
C PHE A 428 24.84 -18.22 11.90
N GLN A 429 26.07 -17.90 12.30
CA GLN A 429 26.62 -16.53 12.25
C GLN A 429 28.00 -16.52 11.61
N THR A 430 28.82 -17.52 11.90
CA THR A 430 30.21 -17.61 11.48
C THR A 430 30.29 -18.14 10.05
N ILE A 431 30.91 -17.37 9.17
CA ILE A 431 31.08 -17.71 7.76
C ILE A 431 32.11 -18.84 7.65
N VAL A 432 31.67 -20.01 7.20
CA VAL A 432 32.55 -21.13 6.87
C VAL A 432 33.10 -20.94 5.46
N LYS A 433 32.22 -20.62 4.50
CA LYS A 433 32.61 -20.40 3.10
C LYS A 433 31.55 -19.63 2.32
N ILE A 434 31.99 -18.80 1.39
CA ILE A 434 31.16 -18.18 0.35
C ILE A 434 31.72 -18.58 -1.00
N SER A 435 30.86 -18.93 -1.95
CA SER A 435 31.28 -19.26 -3.31
C SER A 435 30.26 -18.74 -4.32
N VAL A 436 30.74 -18.28 -5.46
CA VAL A 436 29.92 -17.81 -6.58
C VAL A 436 29.98 -18.86 -7.68
N TYR A 437 28.82 -19.36 -8.08
CA TYR A 437 28.72 -20.41 -9.10
C TYR A 437 28.32 -19.84 -10.47
N GLU A 438 27.67 -18.67 -10.49
CA GLU A 438 27.28 -17.99 -11.71
C GLU A 438 27.51 -16.47 -11.57
N GLN A 439 28.14 -15.88 -12.57
CA GLN A 439 28.26 -14.43 -12.71
C GLN A 439 28.13 -14.07 -14.19
N SER A 440 27.05 -13.38 -14.55
CA SER A 440 26.84 -12.87 -15.92
C SER A 440 27.42 -11.46 -16.11
N GLU A 441 27.78 -10.79 -15.02
CA GLU A 441 28.38 -9.45 -15.05
C GLU A 441 29.83 -9.47 -15.56
N THR A 442 30.13 -8.59 -16.52
CA THR A 442 31.49 -8.46 -17.10
C THR A 442 32.42 -7.53 -16.32
N TRP A 443 31.87 -6.53 -15.60
CA TRP A 443 32.63 -5.59 -14.78
C TRP A 443 32.62 -6.05 -13.31
N GLY A 444 33.73 -6.63 -12.82
CA GLY A 444 33.75 -7.31 -11.51
C GLY A 444 33.95 -8.82 -11.59
N ALA A 445 34.28 -9.34 -12.78
CA ALA A 445 34.58 -10.76 -13.06
C ALA A 445 35.67 -11.40 -12.17
N VAL A 446 36.37 -10.62 -11.35
CA VAL A 446 37.32 -11.12 -10.35
C VAL A 446 36.62 -11.98 -9.29
N ILE A 447 35.33 -11.76 -9.00
CA ILE A 447 34.62 -12.47 -7.91
C ILE A 447 34.49 -13.98 -8.21
N GLN A 448 34.02 -14.36 -9.41
CA GLN A 448 33.91 -15.77 -9.78
C GLN A 448 35.25 -16.40 -10.17
N THR A 449 36.15 -15.63 -10.82
CA THR A 449 37.41 -16.18 -11.35
C THR A 449 38.55 -16.22 -10.33
N ASN A 450 38.41 -15.58 -9.17
CA ASN A 450 39.38 -15.62 -8.08
C ASN A 450 38.89 -16.50 -6.93
N ALA A 451 39.40 -17.73 -6.87
CA ALA A 451 39.05 -18.71 -5.84
C ALA A 451 39.34 -18.24 -4.40
N THR A 452 40.23 -17.26 -4.21
CA THR A 452 40.59 -16.73 -2.88
C THR A 452 39.87 -15.43 -2.53
N PHE A 453 38.90 -14.99 -3.35
CA PHE A 453 38.23 -13.70 -3.17
C PHE A 453 37.56 -13.57 -1.79
N PHE A 454 36.86 -14.63 -1.37
CA PHE A 454 36.15 -14.66 -0.09
C PHE A 454 37.00 -15.18 1.08
N ASP A 455 38.31 -15.42 0.89
CA ASP A 455 39.17 -15.93 1.97
C ASP A 455 39.19 -15.00 3.19
N SER A 456 39.05 -13.68 2.97
CA SER A 456 38.99 -12.67 4.05
C SER A 456 37.68 -12.70 4.86
N TYR A 457 36.64 -13.36 4.33
CA TYR A 457 35.33 -13.53 4.96
C TYR A 457 35.29 -14.78 5.83
N ILE A 458 36.14 -15.77 5.58
CA ILE A 458 36.16 -17.03 6.33
C ILE A 458 36.49 -16.76 7.80
N GLY A 459 35.66 -17.31 8.71
CA GLY A 459 35.76 -17.12 10.15
C GLY A 459 35.22 -15.78 10.66
N LYS A 460 34.71 -14.91 9.78
CA LYS A 460 34.01 -13.68 10.16
C LYS A 460 32.55 -13.97 10.48
N LYS A 461 31.93 -13.09 11.26
CA LYS A 461 30.52 -13.21 11.64
C LYS A 461 29.69 -12.16 10.96
N PHE A 462 28.47 -12.52 10.58
CA PHE A 462 27.54 -11.56 10.02
C PHE A 462 27.11 -10.47 11.02
N SER A 463 27.25 -10.62 12.34
CA SER A 463 26.50 -9.81 13.33
C SER A 463 26.79 -8.27 13.38
N PRO A 464 25.79 -7.37 13.15
CA PRO A 464 24.51 -7.64 12.46
C PRO A 464 24.67 -7.64 10.93
N ASN A 465 25.66 -6.92 10.39
CA ASN A 465 26.08 -7.01 8.99
C ASN A 465 27.59 -7.17 8.84
N ILE A 466 28.03 -7.90 7.82
CA ILE A 466 29.41 -7.81 7.31
C ILE A 466 29.62 -6.42 6.73
N VAL A 467 30.76 -5.80 7.05
CA VAL A 467 31.16 -4.49 6.51
C VAL A 467 32.58 -4.52 5.94
N VAL A 468 32.78 -3.79 4.85
CA VAL A 468 34.10 -3.68 4.20
C VAL A 468 34.84 -2.46 4.74
N VAL A 469 36.00 -2.68 5.35
CA VAL A 469 36.86 -1.63 5.93
C VAL A 469 38.32 -1.82 5.51
N ALA A 470 39.11 -0.74 5.59
CA ALA A 470 40.52 -0.79 5.22
C ALA A 470 41.38 -1.62 6.19
N ASN A 471 41.06 -1.60 7.49
CA ASN A 471 41.80 -2.30 8.53
C ASN A 471 40.83 -3.01 9.48
N PRO A 472 40.48 -4.29 9.22
CA PRO A 472 39.55 -5.02 10.05
C PRO A 472 40.08 -5.28 11.45
N THR A 473 39.26 -4.95 12.44
CA THR A 473 39.50 -5.20 13.87
C THR A 473 38.36 -5.95 14.54
N ALA A 474 37.15 -5.90 13.97
CA ALA A 474 35.97 -6.60 14.45
C ALA A 474 35.74 -7.95 13.74
N GLU A 475 34.89 -8.79 14.36
CA GLU A 475 34.49 -10.10 13.82
C GLU A 475 33.63 -9.98 12.56
N ASN A 476 32.97 -8.84 12.32
CA ASN A 476 32.14 -8.56 11.13
C ASN A 476 32.82 -7.67 10.08
N GLU A 477 34.09 -7.33 10.26
CA GLU A 477 34.85 -6.47 9.35
C GLU A 477 35.73 -7.30 8.39
N VAL A 478 35.69 -6.98 7.10
CA VAL A 478 36.49 -7.62 6.04
C VAL A 478 37.29 -6.59 5.24
N VAL A 479 38.42 -7.01 4.66
CA VAL A 479 39.25 -6.15 3.78
C VAL A 479 38.57 -5.98 2.42
N ASP A 480 38.70 -4.80 1.82
CA ASP A 480 38.21 -4.55 0.47
C ASP A 480 38.96 -5.36 -0.60
N GLY A 481 38.29 -6.39 -1.13
CA GLY A 481 38.78 -7.21 -2.24
C GLY A 481 38.29 -6.78 -3.63
N PHE A 482 37.40 -5.78 -3.72
CA PHE A 482 36.67 -5.46 -4.96
C PHE A 482 37.42 -4.48 -5.89
N GLY A 483 38.45 -3.80 -5.39
CA GLY A 483 39.11 -2.72 -6.12
C GLY A 483 38.17 -1.53 -6.37
N GLY A 484 38.25 -0.91 -7.55
CA GLY A 484 37.45 0.26 -7.92
C GLY A 484 35.99 -0.03 -8.36
N ALA A 485 35.49 -1.26 -8.19
CA ALA A 485 34.16 -1.69 -8.63
C ALA A 485 33.06 -1.36 -7.58
N THR A 486 32.82 -0.06 -7.34
CA THR A 486 31.96 0.43 -6.24
C THR A 486 30.51 -0.08 -6.31
N THR A 487 29.89 -0.13 -7.49
CA THR A 487 28.50 -0.55 -7.65
C THR A 487 28.34 -2.05 -7.34
N THR A 488 29.15 -2.90 -7.96
CA THR A 488 29.16 -4.35 -7.75
C THR A 488 29.46 -4.70 -6.29
N LYS A 489 30.41 -4.01 -5.67
CA LYS A 489 30.74 -4.13 -4.23
C LYS A 489 29.52 -3.89 -3.35
N ASN A 490 28.83 -2.76 -3.56
CA ASN A 490 27.68 -2.39 -2.74
C ASN A 490 26.51 -3.35 -2.96
N GLY A 491 26.27 -3.76 -4.21
CA GLY A 491 25.23 -4.73 -4.56
C GLY A 491 25.45 -6.08 -3.87
N LEU A 492 26.67 -6.63 -3.97
CA LEU A 492 26.99 -7.92 -3.33
C LEU A 492 26.94 -7.85 -1.81
N LEU A 493 27.48 -6.78 -1.19
CA LEU A 493 27.45 -6.63 0.27
C LEU A 493 26.02 -6.47 0.80
N THR A 494 25.17 -5.76 0.06
CA THR A 494 23.75 -5.61 0.41
C THR A 494 23.04 -6.95 0.32
N ALA A 495 23.24 -7.68 -0.78
CA ALA A 495 22.62 -8.99 -0.98
C ALA A 495 23.03 -10.00 0.11
N LEU A 496 24.33 -10.14 0.39
CA LEU A 496 24.82 -11.07 1.41
C LEU A 496 24.19 -10.80 2.79
N ASN A 497 24.16 -9.52 3.20
CA ASN A 497 23.59 -9.12 4.48
C ASN A 497 22.07 -9.30 4.54
N GLN A 498 21.35 -8.92 3.47
CA GLN A 498 19.90 -9.09 3.42
C GLN A 498 19.48 -10.56 3.40
N THR A 499 20.13 -11.38 2.56
CA THR A 499 19.87 -12.82 2.50
C THR A 499 20.14 -13.46 3.85
N TYR A 500 21.28 -13.17 4.47
CA TYR A 500 21.58 -13.64 5.83
C TYR A 500 20.47 -13.27 6.81
N SER A 501 20.03 -12.00 6.83
CA SER A 501 18.98 -11.53 7.74
C SER A 501 17.67 -12.29 7.56
N ASN A 502 17.26 -12.54 6.31
CA ASN A 502 16.03 -13.27 6.01
C ASN A 502 16.10 -14.72 6.52
N PHE A 503 17.23 -15.41 6.28
CA PHE A 503 17.44 -16.79 6.72
C PHE A 503 17.59 -16.90 8.23
N TYR A 504 18.34 -16.00 8.87
CA TYR A 504 18.52 -15.99 10.32
C TYR A 504 17.19 -15.77 11.04
N THR A 505 16.39 -14.80 10.57
CA THR A 505 15.07 -14.49 11.13
C THR A 505 14.12 -15.70 11.05
N THR A 506 14.06 -16.33 9.88
CA THR A 506 13.17 -17.46 9.60
C THR A 506 13.59 -18.73 10.36
N PHE A 507 14.84 -19.16 10.23
CA PHE A 507 15.25 -20.51 10.66
C PHE A 507 15.98 -20.60 12.01
N VAL A 508 16.57 -19.51 12.52
CA VAL A 508 17.33 -19.55 13.78
C VAL A 508 16.48 -19.06 14.92
N THR A 509 15.94 -17.86 14.74
CA THR A 509 15.18 -17.22 15.79
C THR A 509 13.79 -17.85 15.88
N GLY A 510 13.25 -18.41 14.78
CA GLY A 510 11.83 -18.80 14.71
C GLY A 510 10.93 -17.62 15.03
N VAL A 511 11.47 -16.41 14.83
CA VAL A 511 10.94 -15.16 15.33
C VAL A 511 10.10 -14.59 14.22
N ASP A 512 8.81 -14.58 14.52
CA ASP A 512 7.83 -13.77 13.84
C ASP A 512 8.41 -12.35 13.60
N PRO A 513 8.43 -11.83 12.36
CA PRO A 513 8.92 -10.48 12.06
C PRO A 513 8.22 -9.38 12.86
N THR A 514 7.11 -9.70 13.54
CA THR A 514 6.45 -8.82 14.51
C THR A 514 7.09 -8.78 15.91
N MET A 515 8.02 -9.68 16.25
CA MET A 515 8.63 -9.76 17.58
C MET A 515 9.32 -8.47 17.99
N VAL A 516 10.07 -7.83 17.07
CA VAL A 516 10.94 -6.71 17.44
C VAL A 516 10.12 -5.54 17.96
N TRP A 517 8.95 -5.29 17.37
CA TRP A 517 8.05 -4.25 17.86
C TRP A 517 7.26 -4.70 19.09
N LYS A 518 6.86 -5.98 19.20
CA LYS A 518 6.17 -6.53 20.38
C LYS A 518 7.05 -6.48 21.63
N GLN A 519 8.33 -6.82 21.51
CA GLN A 519 9.30 -6.71 22.60
C GLN A 519 9.57 -5.26 23.00
N ALA A 520 9.66 -4.35 22.02
CA ALA A 520 9.76 -2.92 22.30
C ALA A 520 8.52 -2.40 23.05
N LEU A 521 7.33 -2.88 22.69
CA LEU A 521 6.06 -2.53 23.34
C LEU A 521 5.96 -3.07 24.77
N LEU A 522 6.35 -4.33 24.99
CA LEU A 522 6.46 -4.93 26.33
C LEU A 522 7.49 -4.18 27.21
N SER A 523 8.66 -3.88 26.66
CA SER A 523 9.73 -3.14 27.35
C SER A 523 9.33 -1.70 27.69
N ASN A 524 8.54 -1.04 26.83
CA ASN A 524 7.98 0.27 27.16
C ASN A 524 7.05 0.22 28.38
N ASN A 525 6.39 -0.92 28.58
CA ASN A 525 5.48 -1.19 29.69
C ASN A 525 6.16 -1.89 30.88
N GLY A 526 7.49 -1.94 30.91
CA GLY A 526 8.25 -2.53 32.01
C GLY A 526 8.17 -4.06 32.09
N VAL A 527 7.72 -4.72 31.02
CA VAL A 527 7.66 -6.18 30.92
C VAL A 527 8.88 -6.66 30.15
N GLU A 528 9.80 -7.33 30.84
CA GLU A 528 10.90 -8.04 30.19
C GLU A 528 10.35 -9.27 29.45
N SER A 529 10.71 -9.40 28.18
CA SER A 529 10.32 -10.51 27.34
C SER A 529 11.54 -11.15 26.67
N THR A 530 11.36 -12.38 26.26
CA THR A 530 12.33 -13.20 25.54
C THR A 530 11.74 -13.57 24.18
N GLU A 531 12.58 -14.13 23.31
CA GLU A 531 12.14 -14.62 21.99
C GLU A 531 11.07 -15.73 22.10
N LEU A 532 11.00 -16.42 23.24
CA LEU A 532 10.11 -17.57 23.44
C LEU A 532 8.77 -17.25 24.11
N ASN A 533 8.59 -16.05 24.69
CA ASN A 533 7.41 -15.74 25.51
C ASN A 533 6.72 -14.41 25.21
N PHE A 534 7.19 -13.65 24.21
CA PHE A 534 6.65 -12.31 23.94
C PHE A 534 5.16 -12.34 23.54
N ASP A 535 4.68 -13.33 22.77
CA ASP A 535 3.26 -13.40 22.37
C ASP A 535 2.30 -13.72 23.52
N GLU A 536 2.71 -14.61 24.42
CA GLU A 536 1.95 -14.89 25.64
C GLU A 536 1.92 -13.66 26.56
N LEU A 537 3.05 -12.97 26.67
CA LEU A 537 3.15 -11.72 27.41
C LEU A 537 2.34 -10.60 26.76
N MET A 538 2.31 -10.47 25.44
CA MET A 538 1.46 -9.49 24.74
C MET A 538 -0.01 -9.72 25.06
N THR A 539 -0.45 -10.98 24.96
CA THR A 539 -1.85 -11.38 25.21
C THR A 539 -2.28 -11.16 26.66
N SER A 540 -1.38 -11.43 27.61
CA SER A 540 -1.67 -11.24 29.04
C SER A 540 -1.52 -9.79 29.51
N THR A 541 -0.64 -9.01 28.87
CA THR A 541 -0.35 -7.62 29.25
C THR A 541 -1.32 -6.63 28.64
N PHE A 542 -1.79 -6.84 27.41
CA PHE A 542 -2.58 -5.84 26.67
C PHE A 542 -3.97 -6.34 26.29
N THR A 543 -4.93 -5.42 26.37
CA THR A 543 -6.17 -5.47 25.59
C THR A 543 -5.93 -4.74 24.27
N VAL A 544 -6.32 -5.35 23.15
CA VAL A 544 -6.12 -4.80 21.81
C VAL A 544 -7.45 -4.27 21.27
N THR A 545 -7.44 -3.04 20.79
CA THR A 545 -8.59 -2.39 20.13
C THR A 545 -8.17 -1.82 18.79
N THR A 546 -9.07 -1.88 17.79
CA THR A 546 -8.81 -1.44 16.42
C THR A 546 -9.88 -0.47 15.95
N ASP A 547 -9.49 0.54 15.16
CA ASP A 547 -10.37 1.48 14.47
C ASP A 547 -9.76 1.79 13.09
N GLY A 548 -10.39 1.28 12.03
CA GLY A 548 -9.79 1.25 10.69
C GLY A 548 -8.43 0.54 10.68
N ASP A 549 -7.40 1.23 10.17
CA ASP A 549 -6.02 0.74 10.11
C ASP A 549 -5.22 0.94 11.43
N LEU A 550 -5.83 1.56 12.45
CA LEU A 550 -5.16 1.86 13.71
C LEU A 550 -5.35 0.73 14.73
N THR A 551 -4.30 0.39 15.48
CA THR A 551 -4.32 -0.64 16.53
C THR A 551 -3.74 -0.10 17.82
N LEU A 552 -4.56 -0.06 18.88
CA LEU A 552 -4.19 0.40 20.21
C LEU A 552 -3.99 -0.79 21.16
N TYR A 553 -2.91 -0.75 21.93
CA TYR A 553 -2.58 -1.73 22.96
C TYR A 553 -2.72 -1.08 24.34
N THR A 554 -3.80 -1.40 25.07
CA THR A 554 -4.05 -0.87 26.41
C THR A 554 -3.56 -1.85 27.46
N ASN A 555 -2.66 -1.43 28.32
CA ASN A 555 -2.10 -2.27 29.37
C ASN A 555 -3.16 -2.59 30.43
N ASN A 556 -3.38 -3.88 30.68
CA ASN A 556 -4.43 -4.39 31.56
C ASN A 556 -4.24 -3.98 33.03
N THR A 557 -3.03 -3.59 33.45
CA THR A 557 -2.70 -3.29 34.85
C THR A 557 -2.68 -1.80 35.15
N ASN A 558 -2.00 -1.00 34.33
CA ASN A 558 -1.81 0.43 34.57
C ASN A 558 -2.59 1.34 33.61
N GLN A 559 -3.33 0.76 32.65
CA GLN A 559 -4.13 1.50 31.64
C GLN A 559 -3.30 2.36 30.68
N ASN A 560 -1.97 2.28 30.72
CA ASN A 560 -1.12 2.92 29.72
C ASN A 560 -1.46 2.40 28.33
N VAL A 561 -1.48 3.30 27.35
CA VAL A 561 -1.80 2.97 25.97
C VAL A 561 -0.52 2.97 25.13
N SER A 562 -0.38 2.00 24.24
CA SER A 562 0.78 1.87 23.37
C SER A 562 0.37 1.68 21.92
N TYR A 563 1.13 2.25 20.98
CA TYR A 563 0.91 2.10 19.55
C TYR A 563 2.20 2.30 18.75
N LEU A 564 2.18 1.87 17.49
CA LEU A 564 3.31 1.95 16.58
C LEU A 564 3.36 3.32 15.88
N PHE A 565 4.57 3.79 15.58
CA PHE A 565 4.78 4.97 14.75
C PHE A 565 5.78 4.70 13.62
N PHE A 566 5.59 5.42 12.52
CA PHE A 566 6.47 5.42 11.34
C PHE A 566 6.85 6.86 11.01
N ALA A 567 8.12 7.10 10.71
CA ALA A 567 8.62 8.38 10.23
C ALA A 567 9.61 8.20 9.07
N ASP A 568 9.41 8.97 8.00
CA ASP A 568 10.37 9.06 6.90
C ASP A 568 11.58 9.88 7.34
N GLY A 569 12.75 9.27 7.46
CA GLY A 569 14.01 9.99 7.57
C GLY A 569 14.44 10.61 6.23
N LEU A 570 15.55 11.34 6.24
CA LEU A 570 16.19 11.89 5.04
C LEU A 570 16.82 10.82 4.14
N PHE A 571 17.32 9.71 4.71
CA PHE A 571 17.93 8.58 3.99
C PHE A 571 17.47 7.20 4.50
N GLY A 572 16.24 7.09 5.02
CA GLY A 572 15.63 5.81 5.37
C GLY A 572 14.54 5.92 6.44
N PRO A 573 13.65 4.94 6.57
CA PRO A 573 12.60 4.94 7.59
C PRO A 573 13.13 4.82 9.04
N ILE A 574 12.29 5.31 9.96
CA ILE A 574 12.38 5.11 11.41
C ILE A 574 11.05 4.49 11.87
N ARG A 575 11.10 3.33 12.52
CA ARG A 575 9.93 2.67 13.11
C ARG A 575 10.10 2.47 14.60
N GLY A 576 9.04 2.74 15.36
CA GLY A 576 9.09 2.63 16.81
C GLY A 576 7.74 2.41 17.48
N VAL A 577 7.79 2.29 18.80
CA VAL A 577 6.64 2.19 19.70
C VAL A 577 6.63 3.41 20.60
N ILE A 578 5.46 4.01 20.77
CA ILE A 578 5.21 5.02 21.79
C ILE A 578 4.21 4.47 22.81
N THR A 579 4.46 4.78 24.07
CA THR A 579 3.57 4.46 25.19
C THR A 579 3.22 5.74 25.92
N LEU A 580 1.93 5.98 26.11
CA LEU A 580 1.37 7.10 26.85
C LEU A 580 0.75 6.60 28.16
N ASP A 581 0.59 7.53 29.10
CA ASP A 581 -0.15 7.32 30.33
C ASP A 581 -1.65 7.18 30.03
N ASP A 582 -2.44 6.83 31.04
CA ASP A 582 -3.90 6.66 30.93
C ASP A 582 -4.64 7.96 30.53
N ASP A 583 -4.02 9.12 30.73
CA ASP A 583 -4.49 10.44 30.27
C ASP A 583 -4.38 10.66 28.75
N PHE A 584 -3.86 9.66 28.04
CA PHE A 584 -3.59 9.64 26.59
C PHE A 584 -2.80 10.85 26.11
N GLN A 585 -2.02 11.50 26.97
CA GLN A 585 -1.30 12.75 26.66
C GLN A 585 0.15 12.69 27.08
N THR A 586 0.42 12.11 28.25
CA THR A 586 1.73 12.08 28.89
C THR A 586 2.57 10.95 28.34
N ILE A 587 3.73 11.26 27.77
CA ILE A 587 4.66 10.28 27.22
C ILE A 587 5.31 9.51 28.36
N VAL A 588 5.05 8.20 28.41
CA VAL A 588 5.70 7.29 29.36
C VAL A 588 7.03 6.82 28.80
N LYS A 589 7.06 6.39 27.54
CA LYS A 589 8.30 5.90 26.89
C LYS A 589 8.17 5.87 25.36
N ILE A 590 9.29 6.07 24.68
CA ILE A 590 9.43 5.92 23.23
C ILE A 590 10.62 4.98 22.98
N SER A 591 10.43 3.99 22.11
CA SER A 591 11.49 3.08 21.68
C SER A 591 11.48 2.98 20.15
N VAL A 592 12.65 2.93 19.54
CA VAL A 592 12.82 2.68 18.10
C VAL A 592 13.35 1.27 17.92
N PHE A 593 12.66 0.47 17.11
CA PHE A 593 13.04 -0.93 16.86
C PHE A 593 13.63 -1.14 15.47
N GLU A 594 13.44 -0.20 14.54
CA GLU A 594 14.05 -0.23 13.20
C GLU A 594 14.45 1.18 12.77
N GLN A 595 15.69 1.34 12.30
CA GLN A 595 16.17 2.58 11.71
C GLN A 595 17.17 2.28 10.61
N SER A 596 16.83 2.59 9.35
CA SER A 596 17.78 2.48 8.22
C SER A 596 18.38 3.83 7.81
N GLU A 597 17.98 4.91 8.48
CA GLU A 597 18.52 6.26 8.33
C GLU A 597 20.04 6.32 8.61
N LYS A 598 20.78 7.03 7.75
CA LYS A 598 22.25 7.12 7.80
C LYS A 598 22.78 8.50 8.19
N TRP A 599 21.94 9.53 8.22
CA TRP A 599 22.29 10.91 8.55
C TRP A 599 21.53 11.41 9.80
N GLY A 600 22.28 11.65 10.86
CA GLY A 600 21.77 11.88 12.22
C GLY A 600 22.32 10.81 13.16
N LYS A 601 22.46 11.09 14.45
CA LYS A 601 22.89 10.09 15.43
C LYS A 601 21.93 8.89 15.35
N THR A 602 22.43 7.66 15.36
CA THR A 602 21.58 6.46 15.37
C THR A 602 20.80 6.41 16.69
N ILE A 603 19.54 6.84 16.64
CA ILE A 603 18.64 6.94 17.81
C ILE A 603 18.25 5.56 18.32
N GLN A 604 18.17 4.56 17.43
CA GLN A 604 17.90 3.17 17.81
C GLN A 604 18.94 2.61 18.80
N THR A 605 20.21 3.02 18.67
CA THR A 605 21.31 2.48 19.49
C THR A 605 21.60 3.30 20.74
N ASP A 606 20.96 4.46 20.91
CA ASP A 606 21.14 5.32 22.07
C ASP A 606 19.92 5.18 23.01
N PRO A 607 20.02 4.38 24.08
CA PRO A 607 18.90 4.10 24.97
C PRO A 607 18.44 5.34 25.76
N THR A 608 19.25 6.40 25.79
CA THR A 608 18.95 7.65 26.51
C THR A 608 18.39 8.74 25.62
N PHE A 609 18.29 8.48 24.31
CA PHE A 609 17.90 9.50 23.34
C PHE A 609 16.51 10.10 23.63
N PHE A 610 15.55 9.25 23.97
CA PHE A 610 14.18 9.66 24.26
C PHE A 610 13.93 10.03 25.72
N ASP A 611 14.94 10.02 26.60
CA ASP A 611 14.78 10.39 28.01
C ASP A 611 14.21 11.81 28.17
N ALA A 612 14.55 12.72 27.24
CA ALA A 612 14.03 14.09 27.23
C ALA A 612 12.54 14.19 26.88
N TYR A 613 11.94 13.14 26.31
CA TYR A 613 10.52 13.06 25.95
C TYR A 613 9.66 12.51 27.09
N VAL A 614 10.26 11.75 28.01
CA VAL A 614 9.53 11.11 29.12
C VAL A 614 8.94 12.18 30.05
N GLY A 615 7.65 12.04 30.36
CA GLY A 615 6.87 12.97 31.19
C GLY A 615 6.36 14.21 30.44
N LYS A 616 6.64 14.34 29.14
CA LYS A 616 6.13 15.45 28.31
C LYS A 616 4.74 15.16 27.78
N LYS A 617 3.96 16.21 27.51
CA LYS A 617 2.57 16.10 27.04
C LYS A 617 2.43 16.54 25.59
N PHE A 618 1.62 15.82 24.83
CA PHE A 618 1.26 16.17 23.45
C PHE A 618 0.29 17.35 23.33
N ASN A 619 -0.21 17.89 24.43
CA ASN A 619 -1.16 18.99 24.44
C ASN A 619 -0.57 20.28 25.04
N PRO A 620 -0.24 21.31 24.23
CA PRO A 620 -0.24 21.30 22.76
C PRO A 620 0.95 20.49 22.21
N ASN A 621 0.99 20.26 20.89
CA ASN A 621 2.00 19.42 20.21
C ASN A 621 3.41 19.51 20.80
N ILE A 622 4.11 18.37 20.85
CA ILE A 622 5.52 18.32 21.25
C ILE A 622 6.36 19.19 20.30
N VAL A 623 7.21 20.04 20.85
CA VAL A 623 8.12 20.91 20.10
C VAL A 623 9.55 20.83 20.64
N VAL A 624 10.52 20.80 19.73
CA VAL A 624 11.94 20.77 20.11
C VAL A 624 12.49 22.18 20.22
N VAL A 625 13.00 22.54 21.39
CA VAL A 625 13.57 23.86 21.70
C VAL A 625 14.95 23.72 22.35
N SER A 626 15.69 24.83 22.39
CA SER A 626 17.03 24.86 23.01
C SER A 626 17.00 24.95 24.54
N ASP A 627 15.90 25.42 25.12
CA ASP A 627 15.73 25.60 26.57
C ASP A 627 14.26 25.34 26.94
N PRO A 628 13.91 24.08 27.27
CA PRO A 628 12.52 23.68 27.50
C PRO A 628 12.01 24.16 28.87
N VAL A 629 10.87 24.86 28.86
CA VAL A 629 10.19 25.38 30.06
C VAL A 629 8.78 24.81 30.20
N LEU A 630 8.13 24.47 29.07
CA LEU A 630 6.79 23.92 29.03
C LEU A 630 6.78 22.38 29.01
N ASP A 631 5.62 21.81 29.37
CA ASP A 631 5.41 20.36 29.43
C ASP A 631 5.39 19.70 28.04
N ASN A 632 5.27 20.48 26.96
CA ASN A 632 5.37 20.01 25.58
C ASN A 632 6.71 20.34 24.90
N GLU A 633 7.61 21.02 25.61
CA GLU A 633 8.92 21.43 25.08
C GLU A 633 9.99 20.40 25.44
N ILE A 634 10.76 19.95 24.44
CA ILE A 634 11.86 18.99 24.61
C ILE A 634 13.21 19.60 24.22
N LEU A 635 14.25 19.22 24.96
CA LEU A 635 15.62 19.65 24.68
C LEU A 635 16.11 18.97 23.40
N ASP A 636 16.80 19.73 22.55
CA ASP A 636 17.33 19.22 21.28
C ASP A 636 18.43 18.15 21.48
N GLY A 637 18.08 16.89 21.21
CA GLY A 637 18.99 15.75 21.21
C GLY A 637 19.61 15.41 19.84
N TYR A 638 19.19 16.05 18.75
CA TYR A 638 19.54 15.66 17.37
C TYR A 638 20.84 16.27 16.83
N GLY A 639 21.43 17.23 17.55
CA GLY A 639 22.58 17.99 17.05
C GLY A 639 22.24 18.77 15.77
N SER A 640 23.04 18.62 14.70
CA SER A 640 22.86 19.33 13.42
C SER A 640 21.91 18.65 12.42
N ALA A 641 21.19 17.59 12.82
CA ALA A 641 20.30 16.81 11.96
C ALA A 641 18.89 17.44 11.84
N THR A 642 18.82 18.63 11.24
CA THR A 642 17.60 19.47 11.20
C THR A 642 16.40 18.79 10.52
N THR A 643 16.63 18.03 9.44
CA THR A 643 15.54 17.40 8.67
C THR A 643 14.94 16.20 9.39
N THR A 644 15.78 15.26 9.86
CA THR A 644 15.36 14.08 10.62
C THR A 644 14.61 14.46 11.90
N LYS A 645 15.09 15.49 12.61
CA LYS A 645 14.43 16.08 13.78
C LYS A 645 13.01 16.55 13.46
N LEU A 646 12.85 17.30 12.37
CA LEU A 646 11.56 17.83 11.95
C LEU A 646 10.60 16.70 11.56
N GLN A 647 11.09 15.73 10.79
CA GLN A 647 10.28 14.60 10.32
C GLN A 647 9.80 13.72 11.47
N LEU A 648 10.66 13.35 12.42
CA LEU A 648 10.21 12.55 13.56
C LEU A 648 9.21 13.31 14.45
N THR A 649 9.50 14.58 14.77
CA THR A 649 8.60 15.38 15.61
C THR A 649 7.24 15.59 14.93
N THR A 650 7.23 15.75 13.61
CA THR A 650 5.99 15.85 12.81
C THR A 650 5.22 14.55 12.82
N ALA A 651 5.89 13.41 12.62
CA ALA A 651 5.27 12.09 12.63
C ALA A 651 4.65 11.77 13.99
N LEU A 652 5.38 11.98 15.09
CA LEU A 652 4.88 11.74 16.45
C LEU A 652 3.62 12.55 16.76
N ASN A 653 3.61 13.85 16.45
CA ASN A 653 2.43 14.70 16.66
C ASN A 653 1.26 14.30 15.74
N THR A 654 1.52 13.95 14.48
CA THR A 654 0.47 13.60 13.52
C THR A 654 -0.21 12.28 13.91
N ILE A 655 0.58 11.26 14.23
CA ILE A 655 0.08 9.94 14.61
C ILE A 655 -0.65 10.00 15.95
N TYR A 656 -0.14 10.78 16.92
CA TYR A 656 -0.84 11.05 18.18
C TYR A 656 -2.27 11.54 17.96
N VAL A 657 -2.48 12.52 17.08
CA VAL A 657 -3.84 13.06 16.81
C VAL A 657 -4.76 11.98 16.27
N SER A 658 -4.30 11.16 15.31
CA SER A 658 -5.08 10.05 14.76
C SER A 658 -5.52 9.05 15.83
N TYR A 659 -4.63 8.68 16.75
CA TYR A 659 -4.95 7.77 17.85
C TYR A 659 -5.83 8.41 18.93
N TYR A 660 -5.60 9.69 19.26
CA TYR A 660 -6.39 10.43 20.24
C TYR A 660 -7.84 10.58 19.79
N ASP A 661 -8.07 10.90 18.52
CA ASP A 661 -9.40 11.05 17.95
C ASP A 661 -10.14 9.69 17.82
N ALA A 662 -9.42 8.63 17.46
CA ALA A 662 -10.00 7.29 17.27
C ALA A 662 -10.36 6.58 18.59
N PHE A 663 -9.51 6.70 19.63
CA PHE A 663 -9.61 5.85 20.81
C PHE A 663 -9.85 6.57 22.14
N TYR A 664 -9.65 7.90 22.20
CA TYR A 664 -9.75 8.65 23.47
C TYR A 664 -10.87 9.69 23.49
N VAL A 665 -11.15 10.36 22.37
CA VAL A 665 -12.30 11.27 22.28
C VAL A 665 -13.58 10.44 22.11
N ASP A 666 -14.40 10.32 23.15
CA ASP A 666 -15.81 9.93 22.92
C ASP A 666 -16.48 11.08 22.14
N PRO A 667 -16.84 10.89 20.85
CA PRO A 667 -17.43 11.95 20.03
C PRO A 667 -18.78 12.42 20.57
N THR A 668 -19.38 11.67 21.51
CA THR A 668 -20.65 11.98 22.16
C THR A 668 -20.51 12.78 23.46
N LYS A 669 -19.31 12.89 24.02
CA LYS A 669 -19.05 13.51 25.33
C LYS A 669 -19.56 14.94 25.43
N SER A 670 -19.18 15.79 24.47
CA SER A 670 -19.49 17.23 24.50
C SER A 670 -21.00 17.50 24.52
N TYR A 671 -21.79 16.74 23.76
CA TYR A 671 -23.24 16.95 23.74
C TYR A 671 -23.93 16.33 24.97
N LYS A 672 -23.46 15.18 25.47
CA LYS A 672 -24.01 14.54 26.67
C LYS A 672 -23.79 15.40 27.93
N GLN A 673 -22.59 15.95 28.09
CA GLN A 673 -22.30 16.89 29.18
C GLN A 673 -23.15 18.17 29.07
N ALA A 674 -23.39 18.67 27.85
CA ALA A 674 -24.29 19.81 27.63
C ALA A 674 -25.76 19.50 27.94
N LEU A 675 -26.26 18.31 27.59
CA LEU A 675 -27.61 17.83 27.94
C LEU A 675 -27.81 17.80 29.46
N LEU A 676 -26.85 17.21 30.18
CA LEU A 676 -26.84 17.17 31.65
C LEU A 676 -26.80 18.58 32.25
N ALA A 677 -25.89 19.44 31.77
CA ALA A 677 -25.74 20.81 32.27
C ALA A 677 -26.97 21.69 31.98
N ASN A 678 -27.70 21.46 30.88
CA ASN A 678 -28.96 22.15 30.62
C ASN A 678 -30.08 21.75 31.58
N ASN A 679 -29.99 20.53 32.09
CA ASN A 679 -30.94 19.97 33.06
C ASN A 679 -30.44 20.09 34.52
N GLY A 680 -29.44 20.94 34.76
CA GLY A 680 -28.95 21.23 36.11
C GLY A 680 -28.08 20.13 36.73
N VAL A 681 -27.65 19.14 35.94
CA VAL A 681 -26.77 18.06 36.39
C VAL A 681 -25.33 18.38 35.99
N THR A 682 -24.44 18.46 36.97
CA THR A 682 -22.99 18.59 36.73
C THR A 682 -22.41 17.20 36.50
N SER A 683 -21.60 17.04 35.46
CA SER A 683 -20.91 15.79 35.11
C SER A 683 -19.41 16.03 35.01
N THR A 684 -18.65 14.96 35.19
CA THR A 684 -17.22 14.85 34.95
C THR A 684 -16.95 14.07 33.67
N ASP A 685 -15.68 13.88 33.33
CA ASP A 685 -15.28 13.08 32.18
C ASP A 685 -15.49 11.58 32.41
N GLU A 686 -15.66 11.15 33.66
CA GLU A 686 -15.79 9.74 34.04
C GLU A 686 -17.26 9.31 34.22
N ASP A 687 -18.18 10.23 34.55
CA ASP A 687 -19.54 9.88 35.01
C ASP A 687 -20.69 10.23 34.04
N TYR A 688 -20.42 10.94 32.94
CA TYR A 688 -21.48 11.52 32.11
C TYR A 688 -22.39 10.46 31.47
N ASN A 689 -21.87 9.29 31.10
CA ASN A 689 -22.69 8.20 30.52
C ASN A 689 -23.68 7.60 31.54
N ASP A 690 -23.22 7.39 32.77
CA ASP A 690 -24.06 6.89 33.86
C ASP A 690 -25.12 7.92 34.24
N LEU A 691 -24.72 9.19 34.32
CA LEU A 691 -25.63 10.30 34.59
C LEU A 691 -26.66 10.49 33.48
N MET A 692 -26.30 10.31 32.20
CA MET A 692 -27.25 10.35 31.09
C MET A 692 -28.34 9.30 31.27
N THR A 693 -27.96 8.05 31.58
CA THR A 693 -28.89 6.93 31.80
C THR A 693 -29.77 7.15 33.03
N ALA A 694 -29.21 7.74 34.09
CA ALA A 694 -29.95 8.06 35.31
C ALA A 694 -30.93 9.24 35.11
N THR A 695 -30.59 10.21 34.26
CA THR A 695 -31.32 11.48 34.14
C THR A 695 -32.41 11.46 33.08
N PHE A 696 -32.22 10.72 31.97
CA PHE A 696 -33.10 10.82 30.80
C PHE A 696 -33.73 9.47 30.41
N ASP A 697 -35.01 9.52 30.06
CA ASP A 697 -35.63 8.54 29.16
C ASP A 697 -35.39 9.00 27.72
N VAL A 698 -35.03 8.08 26.83
CA VAL A 698 -34.63 8.39 25.45
C VAL A 698 -35.63 7.80 24.47
N GLU A 699 -36.12 8.62 23.56
CA GLU A 699 -37.04 8.22 22.50
C GLU A 699 -36.46 8.57 21.13
N VAL A 700 -36.58 7.68 20.15
CA VAL A 700 -36.00 7.83 18.82
C VAL A 700 -37.08 7.64 17.75
N VAL A 701 -37.23 8.62 16.86
CA VAL A 701 -38.15 8.59 15.72
C VAL A 701 -37.39 9.01 14.46
N GLY A 702 -37.13 8.05 13.57
CA GLY A 702 -36.23 8.25 12.42
C GLY A 702 -34.81 8.60 12.90
N GLU A 703 -34.27 9.72 12.41
CA GLU A 703 -32.96 10.25 12.83
C GLU A 703 -33.02 11.18 14.05
N LEU A 704 -34.22 11.46 14.58
CA LEU A 704 -34.40 12.39 15.69
C LEU A 704 -34.38 11.65 17.02
N THR A 705 -33.63 12.19 17.99
CA THR A 705 -33.51 11.62 19.35
C THR A 705 -33.95 12.65 20.39
N LEU A 706 -34.99 12.33 21.16
CA LEU A 706 -35.53 13.14 22.24
C LEU A 706 -35.09 12.60 23.61
N TYR A 707 -34.66 13.48 24.49
CA TYR A 707 -34.23 13.16 25.85
C TYR A 707 -35.20 13.79 26.86
N THR A 708 -35.99 12.96 27.55
CA THR A 708 -36.97 13.41 28.55
C THR A 708 -36.40 13.24 29.95
N ASN A 709 -36.26 14.32 30.70
CA ASN A 709 -35.77 14.27 32.07
C ASN A 709 -36.76 13.52 32.98
N LYS A 710 -36.30 12.46 33.64
CA LYS A 710 -37.17 11.58 34.46
C LYS A 710 -37.81 12.27 35.66
N THR A 711 -37.25 13.40 36.11
CA THR A 711 -37.72 14.13 37.30
C THR A 711 -38.50 15.38 36.93
N THR A 712 -37.96 16.22 36.04
CA THR A 712 -38.60 17.49 35.68
C THR A 712 -39.58 17.36 34.53
N LEU A 713 -39.54 16.25 33.78
CA LEU A 713 -40.26 16.04 32.52
C LEU A 713 -39.90 17.01 31.40
N ASN A 714 -38.87 17.84 31.59
CA ASN A 714 -38.30 18.68 30.55
C ASN A 714 -37.77 17.80 29.42
N VAL A 715 -38.00 18.24 28.18
CA VAL A 715 -37.52 17.55 26.99
C VAL A 715 -36.31 18.28 26.43
N SER A 716 -35.31 17.54 25.98
CA SER A 716 -34.09 18.09 25.40
C SER A 716 -33.75 17.42 24.07
N TYR A 717 -33.20 18.19 23.13
CA TYR A 717 -32.78 17.70 21.83
C TYR A 717 -31.61 18.54 21.27
N LEU A 718 -30.93 17.99 20.27
CA LEU A 718 -29.80 18.65 19.61
C LEU A 718 -30.28 19.55 18.47
N PHE A 719 -29.60 20.69 18.28
CA PHE A 719 -29.77 21.54 17.11
C PHE A 719 -28.43 21.79 16.42
N PHE A 720 -28.50 21.97 15.10
CA PHE A 720 -27.35 22.21 14.22
C PHE A 720 -27.61 23.45 13.37
N ALA A 721 -26.62 24.34 13.29
CA ALA A 721 -26.68 25.53 12.44
C ALA A 721 -25.37 25.73 11.67
N ASP A 722 -25.48 26.02 10.38
CA ASP A 722 -24.33 26.37 9.54
C ASP A 722 -23.95 27.84 9.79
N GLY A 723 -22.96 28.08 10.64
CA GLY A 723 -22.38 29.40 10.81
C GLY A 723 -21.60 29.82 9.56
N LEU A 724 -21.38 31.13 9.39
CA LEU A 724 -20.74 31.71 8.20
C LEU A 724 -19.33 31.16 7.93
N PHE A 725 -18.65 30.66 8.96
CA PHE A 725 -17.30 30.06 8.88
C PHE A 725 -17.13 28.79 9.72
N GLY A 726 -18.19 27.99 9.87
CA GLY A 726 -18.14 26.68 10.52
C GLY A 726 -19.43 26.31 11.27
N PRO A 727 -19.70 25.01 11.52
CA PRO A 727 -20.89 24.55 12.22
C PRO A 727 -20.98 25.04 13.67
N ILE A 728 -22.23 25.22 14.12
CA ILE A 728 -22.63 25.47 15.50
C ILE A 728 -23.53 24.32 15.93
N LYS A 729 -23.14 23.60 16.98
CA LYS A 729 -23.92 22.50 17.56
C LYS A 729 -24.32 22.85 18.99
N GLY A 730 -25.58 22.60 19.33
CA GLY A 730 -26.10 22.93 20.65
C GLY A 730 -27.24 22.05 21.11
N VAL A 731 -27.68 22.31 22.34
CA VAL A 731 -28.78 21.63 23.01
C VAL A 731 -29.89 22.63 23.28
N VAL A 732 -31.12 22.26 22.95
CA VAL A 732 -32.34 22.96 23.38
C VAL A 732 -33.02 22.12 24.46
N THR A 733 -33.44 22.75 25.55
CA THR A 733 -34.26 22.14 26.59
C THR A 733 -35.55 22.94 26.74
N LEU A 734 -36.68 22.25 26.64
CA LEU A 734 -38.03 22.78 26.80
C LEU A 734 -38.68 22.21 28.06
N ASP A 735 -39.69 22.92 28.54
CA ASP A 735 -40.55 22.47 29.63
C ASP A 735 -41.45 21.30 29.17
N ASP A 736 -42.19 20.71 30.11
CA ASP A 736 -43.07 19.55 29.86
C ASP A 736 -44.21 19.84 28.84
N ASP A 737 -44.48 21.12 28.58
CA ASP A 737 -45.42 21.59 27.56
C ASP A 737 -44.87 21.51 26.12
N PHE A 738 -43.62 21.06 25.94
CA PHE A 738 -42.89 20.97 24.68
C PHE A 738 -42.80 22.33 23.94
N GLN A 739 -43.01 23.46 24.60
CA GLN A 739 -43.06 24.77 23.95
C GLN A 739 -42.19 25.80 24.66
N THR A 740 -42.20 25.81 25.98
CA THR A 740 -41.53 26.82 26.81
C THR A 740 -40.04 26.52 26.89
N ILE A 741 -39.19 27.45 26.45
CA ILE A 741 -37.74 27.30 26.44
C ILE A 741 -37.21 27.41 27.88
N VAL A 742 -36.61 26.34 28.38
CA VAL A 742 -35.95 26.29 29.69
C VAL A 742 -34.50 26.73 29.56
N LYS A 743 -33.78 26.22 28.55
CA LYS A 743 -32.37 26.57 28.32
C LYS A 743 -31.92 26.24 26.90
N ILE A 744 -30.99 27.02 26.36
CA ILE A 744 -30.28 26.73 25.12
C ILE A 744 -28.78 26.90 25.38
N SER A 745 -27.98 25.95 24.93
CA SER A 745 -26.52 25.98 25.07
C SER A 745 -25.84 25.53 23.78
N VAL A 746 -24.61 26.01 23.55
CA VAL A 746 -23.75 25.60 22.43
C VAL A 746 -22.55 24.85 23.02
N PHE A 747 -22.32 23.62 22.55
CA PHE A 747 -21.20 22.79 23.03
C PHE A 747 -20.06 22.70 22.00
N GLU A 748 -20.33 23.03 20.73
CA GLU A 748 -19.33 23.05 19.68
C GLU A 748 -19.57 24.22 18.73
N GLN A 749 -18.55 25.05 18.51
CA GLN A 749 -18.55 26.14 17.52
C GLN A 749 -17.15 26.25 16.92
N SER A 750 -17.00 25.94 15.64
CA SER A 750 -15.74 26.06 14.90
C SER A 750 -15.53 27.46 14.28
N GLU A 751 -16.55 28.32 14.33
CA GLU A 751 -16.55 29.67 13.78
C GLU A 751 -15.69 30.64 14.63
N LYS A 752 -14.63 31.21 14.05
CA LYS A 752 -13.69 32.12 14.75
C LYS A 752 -14.16 33.57 14.91
N TRP A 753 -15.05 34.06 14.04
CA TRP A 753 -15.56 35.45 14.07
C TRP A 753 -16.90 35.61 14.81
N GLY A 754 -17.61 34.52 15.07
CA GLY A 754 -18.86 34.45 15.84
C GLY A 754 -18.67 34.04 17.31
N LYS A 755 -17.43 34.05 17.81
CA LYS A 755 -17.03 33.53 19.13
C LYS A 755 -17.84 34.09 20.32
N THR A 756 -18.56 35.18 20.10
CA THR A 756 -19.51 35.75 21.04
C THR A 756 -20.71 34.82 21.32
N ILE A 757 -21.14 33.89 20.46
CA ILE A 757 -22.36 33.08 20.72
C ILE A 757 -22.13 32.00 21.78
N GLN A 758 -21.02 31.24 21.72
CA GLN A 758 -20.69 30.24 22.74
C GLN A 758 -20.33 30.88 24.10
N THR A 759 -19.71 32.06 24.11
CA THR A 759 -19.25 32.71 25.35
C THR A 759 -20.18 33.79 25.90
N ASN A 760 -21.23 34.19 25.17
CA ASN A 760 -22.20 35.20 25.62
C ASN A 760 -23.54 34.54 25.97
N ALA A 761 -23.66 34.11 27.23
CA ALA A 761 -24.91 33.60 27.80
C ALA A 761 -26.11 34.54 27.54
N ALA A 762 -25.88 35.85 27.48
CA ALA A 762 -26.94 36.85 27.33
C ALA A 762 -27.72 36.74 26.00
N PHE A 763 -27.14 36.13 24.95
CA PHE A 763 -27.86 35.90 23.70
C PHE A 763 -28.99 34.87 23.86
N PHE A 764 -28.72 33.74 24.49
CA PHE A 764 -29.71 32.67 24.71
C PHE A 764 -30.59 32.92 25.94
N ASP A 765 -30.09 33.63 26.94
CA ASP A 765 -30.88 34.04 28.13
C ASP A 765 -32.13 34.84 27.73
N GLY A 766 -32.05 35.61 26.65
CA GLY A 766 -33.20 36.34 26.09
C GLY A 766 -34.33 35.45 25.54
N TYR A 767 -34.11 34.15 25.38
CA TYR A 767 -35.12 33.17 24.93
C TYR A 767 -35.73 32.37 26.08
N ILE A 768 -35.10 32.34 27.26
CA ILE A 768 -35.59 31.58 28.42
C ILE A 768 -36.98 32.09 28.84
N GLY A 769 -37.90 31.15 29.09
CA GLY A 769 -39.30 31.42 29.45
C GLY A 769 -40.19 31.84 28.28
N LYS A 770 -39.66 31.98 27.06
CA LYS A 770 -40.47 32.19 25.85
C LYS A 770 -40.95 30.86 25.29
N LYS A 771 -42.09 30.88 24.60
CA LYS A 771 -42.63 29.69 23.92
C LYS A 771 -42.21 29.66 22.46
N PHE A 772 -41.71 28.52 21.98
CA PHE A 772 -41.77 28.19 20.57
C PHE A 772 -43.25 28.11 20.17
N ASN A 773 -43.61 28.75 19.05
CA ASN A 773 -44.97 28.72 18.54
C ASN A 773 -44.99 27.91 17.23
N PRO A 774 -45.73 26.78 17.18
CA PRO A 774 -45.79 25.95 15.97
C PRO A 774 -46.37 26.68 14.75
N ASN A 775 -47.05 27.83 14.94
CA ASN A 775 -47.68 28.62 13.88
C ASN A 775 -47.08 30.03 13.64
N ILE A 776 -45.95 30.39 14.27
CA ILE A 776 -45.32 31.72 14.08
C ILE A 776 -43.81 31.57 13.85
N VAL A 777 -43.33 32.12 12.73
CA VAL A 777 -41.90 32.42 12.50
C VAL A 777 -41.46 33.43 13.54
N LEU A 778 -40.43 33.14 14.34
CA LEU A 778 -39.79 34.14 15.21
C LEU A 778 -39.43 35.36 14.35
N VAL A 779 -40.21 36.44 14.45
CA VAL A 779 -39.88 37.71 13.80
C VAL A 779 -38.74 38.32 14.61
N SER A 780 -37.71 38.74 13.88
CA SER A 780 -36.49 39.43 14.33
C SER A 780 -36.54 40.11 15.70
N GLU A 781 -35.54 39.76 16.52
CA GLU A 781 -35.02 40.40 17.75
C GLU A 781 -35.89 40.36 19.03
N PRO A 782 -35.34 39.91 20.18
CA PRO A 782 -35.60 40.62 21.41
C PRO A 782 -34.92 41.99 21.32
N VAL A 783 -35.71 43.07 21.33
CA VAL A 783 -35.16 44.40 21.60
C VAL A 783 -34.62 44.39 23.03
N LEU A 784 -33.30 44.22 23.17
CA LEU A 784 -32.60 44.57 24.40
C LEU A 784 -32.51 46.10 24.44
N GLU A 785 -33.27 46.68 25.35
CA GLU A 785 -33.15 48.09 25.71
C GLU A 785 -31.75 48.27 26.34
N ASN A 786 -30.77 48.73 25.54
CA ASN A 786 -29.42 49.20 25.89
C ASN A 786 -28.17 48.41 25.42
N GLU A 787 -28.03 48.06 24.14
CA GLU A 787 -26.69 47.84 23.57
C GLU A 787 -26.21 49.04 22.74
N VAL A 788 -25.16 49.68 23.25
CA VAL A 788 -24.32 50.64 22.54
C VAL A 788 -23.60 49.89 21.42
N LEU A 789 -23.71 50.43 20.21
CA LEU A 789 -22.98 50.01 19.02
C LEU A 789 -21.47 49.91 19.26
N ASP A 790 -20.95 48.68 19.33
CA ASP A 790 -19.54 48.38 19.07
C ASP A 790 -19.44 47.56 17.77
N GLY A 791 -19.18 48.27 16.67
CA GLY A 791 -18.28 47.87 15.57
C GLY A 791 -18.46 46.58 14.75
N TYR A 792 -19.39 45.66 15.03
CA TYR A 792 -19.45 44.35 14.33
C TYR A 792 -20.74 44.13 13.54
N ALA A 793 -20.73 44.47 12.24
CA ALA A 793 -21.83 44.23 11.30
C ALA A 793 -21.97 42.74 10.87
N SER A 794 -21.08 41.84 11.31
CA SER A 794 -21.07 40.41 10.94
C SER A 794 -21.83 39.47 11.90
N ALA A 795 -22.24 39.95 13.08
CA ALA A 795 -22.98 39.15 14.06
C ALA A 795 -24.46 38.93 13.69
N THR A 796 -25.00 39.66 12.72
CA THR A 796 -26.41 39.60 12.30
C THR A 796 -26.75 38.36 11.49
N THR A 797 -25.83 37.88 10.64
CA THR A 797 -26.06 36.71 9.76
C THR A 797 -26.03 35.40 10.56
N THR A 798 -25.02 35.19 11.42
CA THR A 798 -24.92 33.99 12.25
C THR A 798 -26.08 33.91 13.27
N LYS A 799 -26.48 35.02 13.89
CA LYS A 799 -27.67 35.07 14.77
C LYS A 799 -28.95 34.69 14.03
N LEU A 800 -29.10 35.11 12.77
CA LEU A 800 -30.22 34.75 11.91
C LEU A 800 -30.21 33.26 11.55
N GLN A 801 -29.06 32.69 11.21
CA GLN A 801 -28.90 31.26 10.89
C GLN A 801 -29.21 30.40 12.11
N VAL A 802 -28.68 30.72 13.29
CA VAL A 802 -28.99 30.03 14.55
C VAL A 802 -30.50 30.12 14.87
N THR A 803 -31.12 31.29 14.75
CA THR A 803 -32.56 31.46 14.99
C THR A 803 -33.40 30.65 13.99
N THR A 804 -32.96 30.58 12.73
CA THR A 804 -33.64 29.79 11.68
C THR A 804 -33.54 28.30 11.98
N SER A 805 -32.33 27.80 12.31
CA SER A 805 -32.09 26.42 12.68
C SER A 805 -32.85 26.00 13.94
N LEU A 806 -32.92 26.85 14.97
CA LEU A 806 -33.71 26.57 16.17
C LEU A 806 -35.19 26.35 15.84
N ASN A 807 -35.76 27.18 14.95
CA ASN A 807 -37.15 27.03 14.51
C ASN A 807 -37.36 25.77 13.66
N SER A 808 -36.51 25.51 12.67
CA SER A 808 -36.67 24.33 11.80
C SER A 808 -36.48 23.03 12.57
N THR A 809 -35.50 23.00 13.49
CA THR A 809 -35.26 21.85 14.37
C THR A 809 -36.44 21.65 15.31
N TYR A 810 -36.93 22.70 15.99
CA TYR A 810 -38.12 22.61 16.84
C TYR A 810 -39.33 22.02 16.09
N GLN A 811 -39.59 22.49 14.87
CA GLN A 811 -40.71 21.99 14.06
C GLN A 811 -40.56 20.50 13.73
N ALA A 812 -39.35 20.04 13.39
CA ALA A 812 -39.09 18.63 13.13
C ALA A 812 -39.38 17.76 14.37
N TYR A 813 -38.89 18.18 15.55
CA TYR A 813 -39.12 17.48 16.81
C TYR A 813 -40.59 17.55 17.26
N TYR A 814 -41.25 18.69 17.12
CA TYR A 814 -42.67 18.86 17.46
C TYR A 814 -43.56 17.94 16.61
N ASN A 815 -43.31 17.88 15.30
CA ASN A 815 -44.05 16.99 14.39
C ASN A 815 -43.79 15.51 14.68
N ALA A 816 -42.55 15.13 15.02
CA ALA A 816 -42.18 13.74 15.26
C ALA A 816 -42.67 13.20 16.61
N PHE A 817 -42.63 14.01 17.68
CA PHE A 817 -42.86 13.53 19.06
C PHE A 817 -44.12 14.08 19.73
N LYS A 818 -44.77 15.12 19.16
CA LYS A 818 -45.95 15.75 19.79
C LYS A 818 -47.22 15.75 18.94
N ASP A 819 -47.13 16.08 17.66
CA ASP A 819 -48.28 16.08 16.73
C ASP A 819 -48.51 14.70 16.07
N GLY A 820 -47.62 13.74 16.29
CA GLY A 820 -47.68 12.37 15.77
C GLY A 820 -48.48 11.35 16.59
N GLU A 821 -49.38 11.78 17.48
CA GLU A 821 -50.43 10.93 18.09
C GLU A 821 -51.69 10.81 17.21
#